data_AF-A0A964Y1B8-F1
#
_entry.id   AF-A0A964Y1B8-F1
#
_cell.length_a   1.000
_cell.length_b   1.000
_cell.length_c   1.000
_cell.angle_alpha   90.00
_cell.angle_beta   90.00
_cell.angle_gamma   90.00
#
_symmetry.space_group_name_H-M   'P 1'
#
loop_
_entity.id
_entity.type
_entity.pdbx_description
1 polymer ?
#
loop_
_entity_poly.entity_id
_entity_poly.type
_entity_poly.pdbx_seq_one_letter_code
_entity_poly.pdbx_strand_id
1 'polypeptide(L)'
;ASAPTLTVSVADLTQNAALLGKLTGAQLALESDASTVSANLATVQTWAPKLSRITLENGATLSMTATQFGKSAALIGKVNKPGWVNVTGVTGSSLASVLSAAAVKSFDVDDSAGNIASRLDALQAAGDRLGRIRVTSGAAAWTLTDARWQANQTALAKVSGGYSVALTEVAASAVADRLTAQADGVSLTTVSVKDTAAQVGQALDSLQAAGDRLKTITLKDSGGTVTDTAAGLSLHSGVMAKISGKYALRVADSSAQLKAHWSALLAKASSLSQVQVTDANRPTWEFTPGEYRSAAAVLGKLKGAAISLNLTGNADSYTLKPKTDGSFDLKSLTKSTTENGNYKAVQFFKFKDFTAFGDTGHSDVNALLLGGSPLWWSDQPAQTSNVELRPGLYALSSSSSRHDIRYGFMKSLPATATAQDANGFTAMGSKQQQAVRDAFSYLSTLINVTFSEDNSADSGQADINFGMNLQPSSAGYANPPHGGGDHNVFLMLDASATSNKSFEPGEYGWETVLHEIGHTLGLKHPGNYNAAGGGTPAPYLSKALDTTRYSLMSYNKPSDSRGVDYTVQRNADSTSYSTVVSTYSVSTYMPLDILALQYLYGVAPARNDQAEASTLTWDKDWRGFKTLYTPAGATLDLGQLDRANVVDLRPGSFSSIGVLGVDPASYLSTVPSTLQSLVKQNQTYYGYNNVALSWGSTIQAVVGGSGSDVVYVDPRSMKDAQIDVDGGAGQDAVYLPGTAADWEWAPQADQGMKATNLNTQVTVMMRRFEKLGYYDVASAPLQHTAVDLKW
;
A
#
# COMPACT_ATOMS: atom_id res chain seq x y z
N ALA A 1 3.07 62.45 62.86
CA ALA A 1 4.40 61.90 63.18
C ALA A 1 4.28 60.39 63.26
N SER A 2 5.17 59.63 62.61
CA SER A 2 5.23 58.17 62.79
C SER A 2 5.55 57.85 64.26
N ALA A 3 4.85 56.87 64.85
CA ALA A 3 5.14 56.39 66.20
C ALA A 3 6.62 56.01 66.34
N PRO A 4 7.32 56.35 67.45
CA PRO A 4 8.71 55.96 67.65
C PRO A 4 8.83 54.42 67.66
N THR A 5 9.87 53.91 66.98
CA THR A 5 10.15 52.47 66.90
C THR A 5 11.27 52.10 67.87
N LEU A 6 11.03 51.15 68.76
CA LEU A 6 12.01 50.60 69.70
C LEU A 6 12.51 49.26 69.18
N THR A 7 13.81 49.15 68.92
CA THR A 7 14.46 47.88 68.56
C THR A 7 14.63 47.02 69.81
N VAL A 8 14.23 45.76 69.75
CA VAL A 8 14.28 44.77 70.84
C VAL A 8 14.85 43.45 70.34
N SER A 9 15.47 42.67 71.22
CA SER A 9 15.88 41.29 70.96
C SER A 9 14.85 40.28 71.47
N VAL A 10 14.99 38.99 71.11
CA VAL A 10 14.17 37.92 71.69
C VAL A 10 14.34 37.83 73.22
N ALA A 11 15.54 38.13 73.73
CA ALA A 11 15.81 38.21 75.17
C ALA A 11 14.99 39.33 75.84
N ASP A 12 14.80 40.46 75.16
CA ASP A 12 13.96 41.55 75.67
C ASP A 12 12.47 41.17 75.70
N LEU A 13 11.98 40.46 74.67
CA LEU A 13 10.59 39.98 74.64
C LEU A 13 10.26 38.99 75.76
N THR A 14 11.27 38.29 76.28
CA THR A 14 11.13 37.34 77.39
C THR A 14 11.37 38.01 78.74
N GLN A 15 12.50 38.70 78.91
CA GLN A 15 12.93 39.28 80.20
C GLN A 15 12.16 40.57 80.55
N ASN A 16 11.76 41.36 79.56
CA ASN A 16 11.13 42.67 79.75
C ASN A 16 9.64 42.68 79.35
N ALA A 17 9.01 41.50 79.25
CA ALA A 17 7.65 41.32 78.74
C ALA A 17 6.59 42.22 79.42
N ALA A 18 6.65 42.35 80.75
CA ALA A 18 5.70 43.16 81.52
C ALA A 18 5.85 44.67 81.24
N LEU A 19 7.08 45.14 81.00
CA LEU A 19 7.38 46.53 80.71
C LEU A 19 7.00 46.88 79.26
N LEU A 20 7.44 46.06 78.30
CA LEU A 20 7.11 46.19 76.89
C LEU A 20 5.59 46.09 76.65
N GLY A 21 4.88 45.34 77.50
CA GLY A 21 3.44 45.16 77.45
C GLY A 21 2.65 46.46 77.71
N LYS A 22 3.22 47.38 78.49
CA LYS A 22 2.60 48.66 78.91
C LYS A 22 2.82 49.82 77.93
N LEU A 23 3.65 49.64 76.89
CA LEU A 23 3.89 50.68 75.89
C LEU A 23 2.62 50.99 75.08
N THR A 24 2.12 52.22 75.19
CA THR A 24 0.98 52.76 74.44
C THR A 24 1.47 53.89 73.55
N GLY A 25 1.75 53.61 72.27
CA GLY A 25 2.14 54.62 71.27
C GLY A 25 3.54 54.48 70.66
N ALA A 26 4.32 53.46 71.03
CA ALA A 26 5.56 53.06 70.35
C ALA A 26 5.38 51.71 69.63
N GLN A 27 6.04 51.52 68.49
CA GLN A 27 6.08 50.23 67.78
C GLN A 27 7.36 49.47 68.13
N LEU A 28 7.29 48.14 68.22
CA LEU A 28 8.47 47.30 68.50
C LEU A 28 9.06 46.74 67.20
N ALA A 29 10.37 46.84 67.00
CA ALA A 29 11.08 46.16 65.92
C ALA A 29 11.98 45.06 66.52
N LEU A 30 11.80 43.80 66.10
CA LEU A 30 12.64 42.71 66.59
C LEU A 30 13.90 42.59 65.73
N GLU A 31 15.06 42.60 66.36
CA GLU A 31 16.36 42.30 65.73
C GLU A 31 17.03 41.19 66.54
N SER A 32 17.23 40.03 65.91
CA SER A 32 17.87 38.85 66.52
C SER A 32 18.36 37.88 65.47
N ASP A 33 19.26 36.98 65.86
CA ASP A 33 19.70 35.87 65.02
C ASP A 33 18.58 34.84 64.79
N ALA A 34 18.63 34.17 63.63
CA ALA A 34 17.59 33.23 63.22
C ALA A 34 17.46 32.02 64.14
N SER A 35 18.57 31.51 64.70
CA SER A 35 18.52 30.37 65.64
C SER A 35 17.77 30.71 66.92
N THR A 36 17.99 31.89 67.47
CA THR A 36 17.33 32.37 68.69
C THR A 36 15.85 32.63 68.45
N VAL A 37 15.48 33.18 67.29
CA VAL A 37 14.07 33.33 66.89
C VAL A 37 13.40 31.95 66.71
N SER A 38 14.07 30.99 66.06
CA SER A 38 13.54 29.62 65.88
C SER A 38 13.31 28.92 67.22
N ALA A 39 14.26 29.03 68.15
CA ALA A 39 14.15 28.41 69.47
C ALA A 39 13.03 29.02 70.33
N ASN A 40 12.71 30.31 70.13
CA ASN A 40 11.72 31.05 70.91
C ASN A 40 10.48 31.42 70.11
N LEU A 41 10.19 30.67 69.03
CA LEU A 41 9.17 31.02 68.05
C LEU A 41 7.80 31.26 68.68
N ALA A 42 7.40 30.44 69.67
CA ALA A 42 6.13 30.61 70.39
C ALA A 42 6.03 31.96 71.11
N THR A 43 7.12 32.42 71.73
CA THR A 43 7.18 33.74 72.36
C THR A 43 7.13 34.85 71.32
N VAL A 44 7.88 34.74 70.22
CA VAL A 44 7.84 35.77 69.18
C VAL A 44 6.45 35.85 68.54
N GLN A 45 5.76 34.71 68.40
CA GLN A 45 4.40 34.61 67.89
C GLN A 45 3.38 35.40 68.74
N THR A 46 3.48 35.33 70.08
CA THR A 46 2.56 36.08 70.96
C THR A 46 2.78 37.59 70.90
N TRP A 47 4.00 38.02 70.60
CA TRP A 47 4.36 39.43 70.42
C TRP A 47 4.10 39.97 69.00
N ALA A 48 3.86 39.10 68.02
CA ALA A 48 3.66 39.49 66.61
C ALA A 48 2.67 40.65 66.37
N PRO A 49 1.53 40.77 67.09
CA PRO A 49 0.61 41.91 66.92
C PRO A 49 1.22 43.27 67.29
N LYS A 50 2.20 43.31 68.21
CA LYS A 50 2.88 44.52 68.67
C LYS A 50 4.17 44.84 67.90
N LEU A 51 4.65 43.89 67.10
CA LEU A 51 5.84 44.07 66.26
C LEU A 51 5.48 44.83 64.97
N SER A 52 6.28 45.81 64.58
CA SER A 52 6.18 46.49 63.27
C SER A 52 7.03 45.81 62.21
N ARG A 53 8.22 45.32 62.57
CA ARG A 53 9.10 44.51 61.71
C ARG A 53 9.90 43.47 62.50
N ILE A 54 10.40 42.46 61.79
CA ILE A 54 11.42 41.52 62.27
C ILE A 54 12.59 41.56 61.29
N THR A 55 13.79 41.85 61.78
CA THR A 55 15.05 41.74 61.04
C THR A 55 15.82 40.54 61.56
N LEU A 56 16.15 39.60 60.66
CA LEU A 56 17.03 38.48 60.96
C LEU A 56 18.48 38.89 60.68
N GLU A 57 19.34 38.79 61.69
CA GLU A 57 20.75 39.14 61.58
C GLU A 57 21.49 38.24 60.56
N ASN A 58 22.54 38.79 59.94
CA ASN A 58 23.46 38.10 59.03
C ASN A 58 22.82 37.37 57.84
N GLY A 59 21.59 37.70 57.47
CA GLY A 59 20.90 37.07 56.34
C GLY A 59 20.52 35.60 56.55
N ALA A 60 20.63 35.08 57.77
CA ALA A 60 20.33 33.69 58.11
C ALA A 60 18.84 33.33 57.89
N THR A 61 18.57 32.06 57.59
CA THR A 61 17.21 31.53 57.44
C THR A 61 16.71 30.86 58.72
N LEU A 62 15.46 31.16 59.07
CA LEU A 62 14.73 30.52 60.17
C LEU A 62 14.38 29.07 59.81
N SER A 63 14.42 28.13 60.75
CA SER A 63 13.95 26.76 60.53
C SER A 63 12.67 26.50 61.32
N MET A 64 11.64 25.96 60.67
CA MET A 64 10.32 25.72 61.26
C MET A 64 9.73 24.41 60.75
N THR A 65 8.96 23.71 61.59
CA THR A 65 8.11 22.60 61.10
C THR A 65 6.91 23.14 60.30
N ALA A 66 6.33 22.33 59.40
CA ALA A 66 5.14 22.71 58.64
C ALA A 66 3.96 23.15 59.54
N THR A 67 3.77 22.49 60.70
CA THR A 67 2.77 22.86 61.71
C THR A 67 3.05 24.23 62.32
N GLN A 68 4.30 24.52 62.65
CA GLN A 68 4.69 25.84 63.16
C GLN A 68 4.50 26.92 62.09
N PHE A 69 4.91 26.64 60.85
CA PHE A 69 4.74 27.54 59.72
C PHE A 69 3.26 27.91 59.50
N GLY A 70 2.36 26.92 59.48
CA GLY A 70 0.92 27.15 59.34
C GLY A 70 0.30 27.99 60.47
N LYS A 71 0.88 27.97 61.67
CA LYS A 71 0.45 28.82 62.80
C LYS A 71 1.08 30.22 62.80
N SER A 72 2.01 30.49 61.89
CA SER A 72 2.88 31.69 61.94
C SER A 72 2.44 32.85 61.04
N ALA A 73 1.18 32.90 60.59
CA ALA A 73 0.68 33.92 59.66
C ALA A 73 0.97 35.37 60.10
N ALA A 74 0.78 35.68 61.39
CA ALA A 74 1.05 37.01 61.94
C ALA A 74 2.55 37.39 61.92
N LEU A 75 3.44 36.40 61.94
CA LEU A 75 4.88 36.56 61.92
C LEU A 75 5.39 36.74 60.48
N ILE A 76 4.79 36.02 59.53
CA ILE A 76 5.17 36.03 58.11
C ILE A 76 5.08 37.44 57.51
N GLY A 77 4.07 38.22 57.90
CA GLY A 77 3.90 39.60 57.42
C GLY A 77 4.87 40.62 58.03
N LYS A 78 5.69 40.25 59.02
CA LYS A 78 6.60 41.18 59.73
C LYS A 78 8.04 41.10 59.24
N VAL A 79 8.42 40.02 58.55
CA VAL A 79 9.73 39.87 57.91
C VAL A 79 9.62 40.36 56.47
N ASN A 80 10.08 41.59 56.20
CA ASN A 80 9.91 42.26 54.90
C ASN A 80 10.98 41.86 53.87
N LYS A 81 11.17 40.55 53.65
CA LYS A 81 11.98 39.98 52.56
C LYS A 81 11.44 38.61 52.18
N PRO A 82 11.57 38.15 50.92
CA PRO A 82 11.26 36.76 50.57
C PRO A 82 12.37 35.80 51.03
N GLY A 83 12.09 34.50 51.01
CA GLY A 83 13.11 33.44 51.14
C GLY A 83 13.90 33.43 52.44
N TRP A 84 13.23 33.53 53.59
CA TRP A 84 13.87 33.60 54.91
C TRP A 84 13.54 32.41 55.83
N VAL A 85 12.64 31.50 55.45
CA VAL A 85 12.31 30.31 56.24
C VAL A 85 12.59 29.01 55.47
N ASN A 86 13.16 28.03 56.16
CA ASN A 86 13.26 26.64 55.75
C ASN A 86 12.17 25.83 56.50
N VAL A 87 11.33 25.09 55.77
CA VAL A 87 10.21 24.36 56.37
C VAL A 87 10.48 22.85 56.36
N THR A 88 10.42 22.19 57.52
CA THR A 88 10.62 20.73 57.65
C THR A 88 9.30 20.01 57.94
N GLY A 89 9.24 18.70 57.66
CA GLY A 89 8.05 17.90 57.91
C GLY A 89 6.84 18.30 57.06
N VAL A 90 7.08 18.80 55.85
CA VAL A 90 6.00 19.15 54.91
C VAL A 90 5.32 17.86 54.46
N THR A 91 4.02 17.79 54.65
CA THR A 91 3.15 16.74 54.12
C THR A 91 2.28 17.28 53.00
N GLY A 92 1.58 16.40 52.30
CA GLY A 92 0.69 16.70 51.20
C GLY A 92 -0.48 17.61 51.57
N SER A 93 -0.84 17.71 52.86
CA SER A 93 -1.84 18.69 53.33
C SER A 93 -1.27 20.10 53.49
N SER A 94 0.03 20.23 53.77
CA SER A 94 0.71 21.51 53.96
C SER A 94 1.41 22.05 52.70
N LEU A 95 1.70 21.19 51.72
CA LEU A 95 2.52 21.52 50.55
C LEU A 95 2.05 22.78 49.79
N ALA A 96 0.75 22.92 49.53
CA ALA A 96 0.22 24.06 48.78
C ALA A 96 0.47 25.40 49.50
N SER A 97 0.35 25.42 50.83
CA SER A 97 0.62 26.62 51.65
C SER A 97 2.11 26.98 51.65
N VAL A 98 2.99 25.97 51.61
CA VAL A 98 4.44 26.16 51.57
C VAL A 98 4.89 26.64 50.19
N LEU A 99 4.36 26.07 49.12
CA LEU A 99 4.71 26.45 47.74
C LEU A 99 4.31 27.89 47.40
N SER A 100 3.12 28.32 47.84
CA SER A 100 2.59 29.67 47.60
C SER A 100 3.22 30.76 48.47
N ALA A 101 3.92 30.40 49.55
CA ALA A 101 4.49 31.37 50.47
C ALA A 101 5.85 31.91 49.99
N ALA A 102 5.89 33.22 49.70
CA ALA A 102 7.12 33.94 49.34
C ALA A 102 8.20 33.92 50.45
N ALA A 103 7.79 33.66 51.70
CA ALA A 103 8.70 33.51 52.83
C ALA A 103 9.62 32.28 52.72
N VAL A 104 9.17 31.21 52.06
CA VAL A 104 9.85 29.90 52.08
C VAL A 104 11.01 29.86 51.09
N LYS A 105 12.23 29.73 51.62
CA LYS A 105 13.47 29.54 50.86
C LYS A 105 13.63 28.09 50.40
N SER A 106 13.55 27.15 51.34
CA SER A 106 13.58 25.72 51.06
C SER A 106 12.61 24.94 51.95
N PHE A 107 12.31 23.71 51.59
CA PHE A 107 11.51 22.82 52.42
C PHE A 107 11.86 21.35 52.21
N ASP A 108 11.66 20.56 53.26
CA ASP A 108 11.79 19.10 53.25
C ASP A 108 10.42 18.45 53.40
N VAL A 109 10.19 17.42 52.61
CA VAL A 109 8.96 16.61 52.62
C VAL A 109 9.18 15.36 53.43
N ASP A 110 8.32 15.12 54.42
CA ASP A 110 8.27 13.88 55.19
C ASP A 110 6.83 13.35 55.12
N ASP A 111 6.55 12.38 54.24
CA ASP A 111 5.17 11.91 54.01
C ASP A 111 5.11 10.44 53.54
N SER A 112 3.92 9.88 53.45
CA SER A 112 3.66 8.56 52.88
C SER A 112 4.03 8.48 51.40
N ALA A 113 4.43 7.29 50.95
CA ALA A 113 4.80 7.04 49.56
C ALA A 113 3.70 7.44 48.56
N GLY A 114 2.43 7.19 48.88
CA GLY A 114 1.29 7.54 48.02
C GLY A 114 1.05 9.05 47.91
N ASN A 115 1.25 9.80 49.01
CA ASN A 115 1.11 11.26 48.99
C ASN A 115 2.24 11.94 48.21
N ILE A 116 3.46 11.42 48.32
CA ILE A 116 4.61 11.87 47.54
C ILE A 116 4.36 11.60 46.05
N ALA A 117 4.01 10.36 45.70
CA ALA A 117 3.76 9.97 44.30
C ALA A 117 2.62 10.77 43.66
N SER A 118 1.56 11.12 44.40
CA SER A 118 0.46 11.95 43.87
C SER A 118 0.85 13.42 43.64
N ARG A 119 1.94 13.91 44.24
CA ARG A 119 2.36 15.33 44.20
C ARG A 119 3.71 15.56 43.53
N LEU A 120 4.25 14.52 42.89
CA LEU A 120 5.60 14.54 42.32
C LEU A 120 5.83 15.72 41.37
N ASP A 121 4.85 16.06 40.53
CA ASP A 121 4.95 17.17 39.58
C ASP A 121 5.05 18.54 40.28
N ALA A 122 4.33 18.73 41.39
CA ALA A 122 4.44 19.93 42.21
C ALA A 122 5.79 20.00 42.94
N LEU A 123 6.34 18.85 43.33
CA LEU A 123 7.67 18.76 43.94
C LEU A 123 8.78 19.04 42.92
N GLN A 124 8.62 18.58 41.68
CA GLN A 124 9.51 18.90 40.57
C GLN A 124 9.46 20.40 40.23
N ALA A 125 8.27 20.98 40.15
CA ALA A 125 8.08 22.41 39.90
C ALA A 125 8.67 23.30 41.01
N ALA A 126 8.86 22.77 42.23
CA ALA A 126 9.51 23.50 43.32
C ALA A 126 11.02 23.71 43.08
N GLY A 127 11.64 22.95 42.17
CA GLY A 127 13.05 23.10 41.79
C GLY A 127 13.99 23.07 43.00
N ASP A 128 14.84 24.09 43.11
CA ASP A 128 15.85 24.21 44.17
C ASP A 128 15.27 24.48 45.56
N ARG A 129 13.99 24.87 45.65
CA ARG A 129 13.31 25.06 46.95
C ARG A 129 13.06 23.71 47.65
N LEU A 130 12.95 22.61 46.91
CA LEU A 130 12.83 21.29 47.51
C LEU A 130 14.21 20.85 48.03
N GLY A 131 14.35 20.56 49.32
CA GLY A 131 15.60 20.07 49.91
C GLY A 131 15.72 18.55 49.82
N ARG A 132 14.87 17.85 50.58
CA ARG A 132 14.82 16.39 50.70
C ARG A 132 13.37 15.88 50.61
N ILE A 133 13.20 14.66 50.11
CA ILE A 133 11.99 13.85 50.27
C ILE A 133 12.32 12.63 51.14
N ARG A 134 11.58 12.43 52.23
CA ARG A 134 11.64 11.23 53.07
C ARG A 134 10.29 10.53 53.07
N VAL A 135 10.29 9.24 52.77
CA VAL A 135 9.10 8.39 52.89
C VAL A 135 8.93 7.98 54.36
N THR A 136 7.82 8.36 54.99
CA THR A 136 7.54 8.07 56.40
C THR A 136 6.67 6.83 56.62
N SER A 137 5.86 6.44 55.62
CA SER A 137 5.00 5.26 55.70
C SER A 137 4.61 4.74 54.30
N GLY A 138 4.30 3.45 54.22
CA GLY A 138 4.08 2.74 52.95
C GLY A 138 5.39 2.27 52.30
N ALA A 139 5.29 1.34 51.35
CA ALA A 139 6.44 0.88 50.58
C ALA A 139 6.93 2.00 49.65
N ALA A 140 8.24 2.20 49.55
CA ALA A 140 8.86 3.11 48.57
C ALA A 140 8.78 2.58 47.13
N ALA A 141 7.85 1.66 46.86
CA ALA A 141 7.57 1.09 45.55
C ALA A 141 6.48 1.93 44.86
N TRP A 142 6.88 2.72 43.86
CA TRP A 142 5.97 3.58 43.12
C TRP A 142 5.56 2.98 41.79
N THR A 143 4.30 3.12 41.43
CA THR A 143 3.83 2.84 40.07
C THR A 143 3.67 4.17 39.33
N LEU A 144 4.50 4.41 38.31
CA LEU A 144 4.54 5.67 37.56
C LEU A 144 4.49 5.37 36.06
N THR A 145 3.88 6.27 35.29
CA THR A 145 4.05 6.25 33.83
C THR A 145 5.48 6.64 33.47
N ASP A 146 5.99 6.14 32.36
CA ASP A 146 7.36 6.42 31.91
C ASP A 146 7.63 7.92 31.73
N ALA A 147 6.68 8.63 31.11
CA ALA A 147 6.74 10.07 30.92
C ALA A 147 6.81 10.82 32.25
N ARG A 148 6.03 10.38 33.25
CA ARG A 148 6.00 11.01 34.56
C ARG A 148 7.28 10.75 35.34
N TRP A 149 7.84 9.54 35.27
CA TRP A 149 9.13 9.26 35.90
C TRP A 149 10.25 10.11 35.30
N GLN A 150 10.32 10.22 33.98
CA GLN A 150 11.30 11.06 33.28
C GLN A 150 11.15 12.56 33.57
N ALA A 151 9.92 13.08 33.60
CA ALA A 151 9.68 14.51 33.85
C ALA A 151 10.09 14.93 35.28
N ASN A 152 10.15 13.99 36.22
CA ASN A 152 10.30 14.27 37.64
C ASN A 152 11.66 13.86 38.24
N GLN A 153 12.68 13.68 37.40
CA GLN A 153 13.98 13.16 37.86
C GLN A 153 14.66 14.05 38.92
N THR A 154 14.48 15.37 38.87
CA THR A 154 15.08 16.30 39.85
C THR A 154 14.46 16.13 41.24
N ALA A 155 13.14 15.94 41.32
CA ALA A 155 12.46 15.64 42.57
C ALA A 155 12.81 14.23 43.08
N LEU A 156 12.82 13.23 42.18
CA LEU A 156 13.14 11.84 42.51
C LEU A 156 14.59 11.69 43.03
N ALA A 157 15.52 12.49 42.54
CA ALA A 157 16.91 12.52 43.03
C ALA A 157 17.03 13.00 44.49
N LYS A 158 16.01 13.69 45.03
CA LYS A 158 16.00 14.19 46.42
C LYS A 158 15.42 13.19 47.42
N VAL A 159 15.07 11.97 46.97
CA VAL A 159 14.48 10.92 47.81
C VAL A 159 15.55 10.23 48.65
N SER A 160 15.44 10.36 49.97
CA SER A 160 16.41 9.79 50.91
C SER A 160 16.21 8.28 51.07
N GLY A 161 17.31 7.51 51.01
CA GLY A 161 17.29 6.06 51.28
C GLY A 161 16.97 5.18 50.06
N GLY A 162 16.84 5.78 48.88
CA GLY A 162 16.48 5.07 47.65
C GLY A 162 14.98 4.78 47.54
N TYR A 163 14.55 4.36 46.35
CA TYR A 163 13.17 3.97 46.07
C TYR A 163 13.11 2.86 45.02
N SER A 164 11.99 2.14 44.98
CA SER A 164 11.71 1.19 43.92
C SER A 164 10.57 1.68 43.03
N VAL A 165 10.59 1.32 41.76
CA VAL A 165 9.61 1.82 40.79
C VAL A 165 9.13 0.72 39.86
N ALA A 166 7.85 0.72 39.55
CA ALA A 166 7.21 -0.02 38.48
C ALA A 166 6.80 0.98 37.41
N LEU A 167 7.34 0.85 36.20
CA LEU A 167 7.03 1.75 35.10
C LEU A 167 5.90 1.20 34.25
N THR A 168 4.93 2.05 33.93
CA THR A 168 3.85 1.75 32.99
C THR A 168 3.95 2.65 31.76
N GLU A 169 3.33 2.20 30.66
CA GLU A 169 3.31 2.94 29.40
C GLU A 169 4.70 3.27 28.84
N VAL A 170 5.67 2.39 29.08
CA VAL A 170 7.01 2.49 28.49
C VAL A 170 6.91 2.18 27.00
N ALA A 171 7.51 3.01 26.15
CA ALA A 171 7.65 2.71 24.73
C ALA A 171 8.54 1.47 24.56
N ALA A 172 8.25 0.61 23.57
CA ALA A 172 8.97 -0.66 23.43
C ALA A 172 10.48 -0.44 23.22
N SER A 173 10.85 0.58 22.46
CA SER A 173 12.23 1.00 22.20
C SER A 173 12.97 1.53 23.43
N ALA A 174 12.26 2.02 24.45
CA ALA A 174 12.86 2.62 25.64
C ALA A 174 13.15 1.60 26.76
N VAL A 175 12.69 0.34 26.61
CA VAL A 175 12.79 -0.65 27.70
C VAL A 175 14.25 -0.92 28.08
N ALA A 176 15.15 -1.09 27.12
CA ALA A 176 16.56 -1.33 27.38
C ALA A 176 17.18 -0.18 28.21
N ASP A 177 16.88 1.07 27.82
CA ASP A 177 17.35 2.26 28.56
C ASP A 177 16.81 2.30 29.98
N ARG A 178 15.57 1.90 30.23
CA ARG A 178 15.02 1.88 31.60
C ARG A 178 15.67 0.81 32.48
N LEU A 179 16.09 -0.30 31.89
CA LEU A 179 16.81 -1.33 32.64
C LEU A 179 18.19 -0.83 33.09
N THR A 180 18.84 0.02 32.30
CA THR A 180 20.20 0.54 32.55
C THR A 180 20.24 1.89 33.28
N ALA A 181 19.22 2.75 33.12
CA ALA A 181 19.16 4.10 33.70
C ALA A 181 18.88 4.14 35.23
N GLN A 182 19.29 3.12 35.97
CA GLN A 182 19.13 3.06 37.42
C GLN A 182 20.26 3.84 38.09
N ALA A 183 19.99 5.10 38.46
CA ALA A 183 20.85 5.86 39.35
C ALA A 183 21.02 5.14 40.70
N ASP A 184 22.12 5.43 41.41
CA ASP A 184 22.38 4.85 42.72
C ASP A 184 21.18 5.03 43.67
N GLY A 185 20.70 3.91 44.21
CA GLY A 185 19.53 3.88 45.10
C GLY A 185 18.16 3.77 44.41
N VAL A 186 18.09 3.62 43.08
CA VAL A 186 16.83 3.35 42.35
C VAL A 186 16.75 1.86 41.98
N SER A 187 15.65 1.20 42.32
CA SER A 187 15.39 -0.20 41.94
C SER A 187 14.17 -0.32 41.05
N LEU A 188 14.37 -0.55 39.74
CA LEU A 188 13.25 -0.78 38.82
C LEU A 188 12.73 -2.23 38.97
N THR A 189 11.50 -2.37 39.44
CA THR A 189 10.85 -3.66 39.73
C THR A 189 10.24 -4.30 38.50
N THR A 190 9.39 -3.55 37.78
CA THR A 190 8.68 -4.04 36.59
C THR A 190 8.53 -2.93 35.56
N VAL A 191 8.39 -3.36 34.30
CA VAL A 191 8.10 -2.52 33.14
C VAL A 191 6.86 -3.08 32.44
N SER A 192 5.87 -2.22 32.20
CA SER A 192 4.72 -2.51 31.34
C SER A 192 4.79 -1.62 30.12
N VAL A 193 4.78 -2.25 28.95
CA VAL A 193 4.92 -1.57 27.65
C VAL A 193 3.54 -1.18 27.12
N LYS A 194 3.44 0.01 26.53
CA LYS A 194 2.26 0.44 25.77
C LYS A 194 2.70 1.05 24.46
N ASP A 195 2.60 0.29 23.37
CA ASP A 195 3.08 0.75 22.07
C ASP A 195 2.35 0.13 20.89
N THR A 196 2.67 0.51 19.66
CA THR A 196 2.11 -0.15 18.47
C THR A 196 2.73 -1.53 18.23
N ALA A 197 2.00 -2.43 17.56
CA ALA A 197 2.48 -3.79 17.25
C ALA A 197 3.78 -3.78 16.44
N ALA A 198 3.93 -2.82 15.53
CA ALA A 198 5.15 -2.64 14.74
C ALA A 198 6.37 -2.29 15.63
N GLN A 199 6.20 -1.36 16.58
CA GLN A 199 7.27 -0.96 17.50
C GLN A 199 7.62 -2.09 18.48
N VAL A 200 6.62 -2.86 18.94
CA VAL A 200 6.85 -4.06 19.74
C VAL A 200 7.66 -5.11 18.97
N GLY A 201 7.33 -5.35 17.69
CA GLY A 201 8.07 -6.27 16.83
C GLY A 201 9.54 -5.89 16.64
N GLN A 202 9.84 -4.59 16.51
CA GLN A 202 11.21 -4.09 16.39
C GLN A 202 12.03 -4.23 17.69
N ALA A 203 11.36 -4.34 18.84
CA ALA A 203 12.02 -4.36 20.16
C ALA A 203 12.04 -5.74 20.83
N LEU A 204 11.66 -6.82 20.12
CA LEU A 204 11.48 -8.15 20.74
C LEU A 204 12.71 -8.66 21.50
N ASP A 205 13.92 -8.49 20.97
CA ASP A 205 15.16 -8.88 21.66
C ASP A 205 15.36 -8.11 22.98
N SER A 206 15.10 -6.80 22.97
CA SER A 206 15.21 -5.94 24.15
C SER A 206 14.14 -6.28 25.19
N LEU A 207 12.93 -6.61 24.73
CA LEU A 207 11.83 -7.06 25.57
C LEU A 207 12.12 -8.44 26.18
N GLN A 208 12.78 -9.32 25.43
CA GLN A 208 13.23 -10.62 25.91
C GLN A 208 14.30 -10.46 26.98
N ALA A 209 15.26 -9.54 26.80
CA ALA A 209 16.30 -9.22 27.77
C ALA A 209 15.75 -8.66 29.10
N ALA A 210 14.55 -8.06 29.10
CA ALA A 210 13.88 -7.60 30.32
C ALA A 210 13.42 -8.75 31.23
N GLY A 211 13.31 -9.98 30.70
CA GLY A 211 12.99 -11.19 31.47
C GLY A 211 11.74 -11.06 32.35
N ASP A 212 11.89 -11.38 33.64
CA ASP A 212 10.79 -11.33 34.63
C ASP A 212 10.34 -9.91 34.97
N ARG A 213 11.15 -8.89 34.65
CA ARG A 213 10.80 -7.48 34.89
C ARG A 213 9.78 -6.99 33.87
N LEU A 214 9.72 -7.57 32.67
CA LEU A 214 8.66 -7.27 31.72
C LEU A 214 7.34 -7.85 32.23
N LYS A 215 6.35 -7.02 32.52
CA LYS A 215 5.08 -7.47 33.12
C LYS A 215 3.99 -7.69 32.08
N THR A 216 3.71 -6.68 31.27
CA THR A 216 2.68 -6.72 30.23
C THR A 216 3.09 -5.89 29.02
N ILE A 217 2.57 -6.24 27.85
CA ILE A 217 2.64 -5.42 26.64
C ILE A 217 1.20 -5.13 26.20
N THR A 218 0.83 -3.86 26.13
CA THR A 218 -0.47 -3.40 25.63
C THR A 218 -0.28 -2.76 24.26
N LEU A 219 -1.02 -3.23 23.25
CA LEU A 219 -0.95 -2.67 21.91
C LEU A 219 -1.86 -1.43 21.79
N LYS A 220 -1.35 -0.36 21.19
CA LYS A 220 -2.13 0.86 20.83
C LYS A 220 -3.08 0.60 19.65
N ASP A 221 -2.72 -0.35 18.80
CA ASP A 221 -3.38 -0.75 17.56
C ASP A 221 -3.88 -2.20 17.69
N SER A 222 -5.13 -2.36 18.15
CA SER A 222 -5.73 -3.70 18.30
C SER A 222 -5.77 -4.44 16.96
N GLY A 223 -5.26 -5.68 16.91
CA GLY A 223 -5.14 -6.44 15.68
C GLY A 223 -3.94 -6.07 14.80
N GLY A 224 -3.08 -5.15 15.25
CA GLY A 224 -1.84 -4.78 14.58
C GLY A 224 -0.90 -5.97 14.37
N THR A 225 0.04 -5.83 13.42
CA THR A 225 0.99 -6.88 13.05
C THR A 225 2.28 -6.77 13.85
N VAL A 226 2.58 -7.79 14.65
CA VAL A 226 3.90 -7.97 15.29
C VAL A 226 4.75 -8.79 14.34
N THR A 227 5.89 -8.24 13.91
CA THR A 227 6.83 -8.96 13.03
C THR A 227 7.99 -9.49 13.85
N ASP A 228 8.34 -10.77 13.65
CA ASP A 228 9.48 -11.44 14.27
C ASP A 228 10.35 -12.13 13.20
N THR A 229 11.52 -12.61 13.58
CA THR A 229 12.41 -13.44 12.74
C THR A 229 12.08 -14.92 12.84
N ALA A 230 12.62 -15.74 11.95
CA ALA A 230 12.37 -17.18 11.98
C ALA A 230 12.96 -17.84 13.24
N ALA A 231 14.15 -17.40 13.65
CA ALA A 231 14.80 -17.79 14.90
C ALA A 231 14.05 -17.26 16.13
N GLY A 232 13.47 -16.07 16.03
CA GLY A 232 12.73 -15.40 17.11
C GLY A 232 11.50 -16.16 17.61
N LEU A 233 10.87 -16.99 16.76
CA LEU A 233 9.68 -17.78 17.13
C LEU A 233 9.84 -18.63 18.39
N SER A 234 11.04 -19.16 18.64
CA SER A 234 11.34 -19.89 19.88
C SER A 234 11.81 -18.94 20.98
N LEU A 235 12.71 -18.01 20.66
CA LEU A 235 13.34 -17.07 21.59
C LEU A 235 12.33 -16.15 22.28
N HIS A 236 11.40 -15.57 21.52
CA HIS A 236 10.46 -14.54 21.97
C HIS A 236 9.13 -15.09 22.48
N SER A 237 8.98 -16.41 22.59
CA SER A 237 7.72 -17.04 23.01
C SER A 237 7.20 -16.52 24.36
N GLY A 238 8.10 -16.23 25.31
CA GLY A 238 7.75 -15.61 26.60
C GLY A 238 7.31 -14.16 26.49
N VAL A 239 7.91 -13.36 25.59
CA VAL A 239 7.50 -11.98 25.30
C VAL A 239 6.13 -11.96 24.62
N MET A 240 5.93 -12.81 23.61
CA MET A 240 4.66 -12.91 22.88
C MET A 240 3.49 -13.28 23.78
N ALA A 241 3.73 -14.10 24.82
CA ALA A 241 2.72 -14.46 25.82
C ALA A 241 2.31 -13.28 26.73
N LYS A 242 3.11 -12.21 26.81
CA LYS A 242 2.83 -11.00 27.60
C LYS A 242 2.05 -9.93 26.82
N ILE A 243 1.80 -10.14 25.52
CA ILE A 243 0.99 -9.25 24.69
C ILE A 243 -0.49 -9.45 25.04
N SER A 244 -1.11 -8.37 25.49
CA SER A 244 -2.55 -8.33 25.79
C SER A 244 -3.35 -7.92 24.56
N GLY A 245 -4.36 -8.71 24.22
CA GLY A 245 -5.25 -8.46 23.08
C GLY A 245 -4.89 -9.26 21.82
N LYS A 246 -5.67 -9.06 20.76
CA LYS A 246 -5.44 -9.73 19.46
C LYS A 246 -4.32 -9.03 18.70
N TYR A 247 -3.46 -9.82 18.07
CA TYR A 247 -2.44 -9.36 17.13
C TYR A 247 -2.26 -10.37 16.00
N ALA A 248 -1.74 -9.90 14.88
CA ALA A 248 -1.31 -10.76 13.78
C ALA A 248 0.20 -11.01 13.89
N LEU A 249 0.63 -12.27 14.00
CA LEU A 249 2.07 -12.60 14.00
C LEU A 249 2.56 -12.77 12.57
N ARG A 250 3.53 -11.95 12.14
CA ARG A 250 4.23 -12.10 10.87
C ARG A 250 5.66 -12.56 11.15
N VAL A 251 6.16 -13.50 10.38
CA VAL A 251 7.59 -13.81 10.36
C VAL A 251 8.18 -13.23 9.08
N ALA A 252 9.23 -12.43 9.18
CA ALA A 252 9.93 -11.86 8.04
C ALA A 252 11.43 -12.13 8.19
N ASP A 253 12.01 -12.86 7.24
CA ASP A 253 13.42 -13.24 7.29
C ASP A 253 13.94 -13.59 5.89
N SER A 254 15.23 -13.83 5.76
CA SER A 254 15.82 -14.33 4.52
C SER A 254 15.38 -15.77 4.24
N SER A 255 15.42 -16.18 2.98
CA SER A 255 15.07 -17.53 2.55
C SER A 255 15.94 -18.58 3.23
N ALA A 256 17.21 -18.25 3.49
CA ALA A 256 18.11 -19.15 4.20
C ALA A 256 17.64 -19.38 5.64
N GLN A 257 17.28 -18.32 6.36
CA GLN A 257 16.84 -18.41 7.75
C GLN A 257 15.47 -19.06 7.88
N LEU A 258 14.52 -18.74 7.00
CA LEU A 258 13.21 -19.39 7.02
C LEU A 258 13.33 -20.90 6.79
N LYS A 259 14.20 -21.34 5.88
CA LYS A 259 14.47 -22.77 5.65
C LYS A 259 15.19 -23.41 6.84
N ALA A 260 16.17 -22.73 7.44
CA ALA A 260 16.88 -23.23 8.63
C ALA A 260 15.94 -23.44 9.83
N HIS A 261 14.88 -22.63 9.95
CA HIS A 261 13.89 -22.67 11.03
C HIS A 261 12.52 -23.22 10.57
N TRP A 262 12.49 -24.03 9.51
CA TRP A 262 11.25 -24.52 8.91
C TRP A 262 10.36 -25.30 9.87
N SER A 263 10.94 -26.14 10.73
CA SER A 263 10.19 -26.91 11.73
C SER A 263 9.46 -26.01 12.74
N ALA A 264 10.06 -24.88 13.14
CA ALA A 264 9.43 -23.91 14.03
C ALA A 264 8.26 -23.20 13.35
N LEU A 265 8.40 -22.85 12.06
CA LEU A 265 7.31 -22.29 11.25
C LEU A 265 6.13 -23.27 11.14
N LEU A 266 6.39 -24.54 10.84
CA LEU A 266 5.37 -25.59 10.79
C LEU A 266 4.65 -25.75 12.13
N ALA A 267 5.39 -25.79 13.24
CA ALA A 267 4.81 -25.91 14.58
C ALA A 267 3.93 -24.72 14.99
N LYS A 268 4.19 -23.54 14.43
CA LYS A 268 3.45 -22.30 14.71
C LYS A 268 2.45 -21.93 13.60
N ALA A 269 2.21 -22.81 12.63
CA ALA A 269 1.40 -22.52 11.46
C ALA A 269 0.04 -21.88 11.78
N SER A 270 -0.65 -22.29 12.86
CA SER A 270 -1.95 -21.74 13.26
C SER A 270 -1.89 -20.31 13.81
N SER A 271 -0.76 -19.90 14.39
CA SER A 271 -0.56 -18.57 14.98
C SER A 271 -0.03 -17.55 13.97
N LEU A 272 0.59 -18.01 12.89
CA LEU A 272 1.13 -17.15 11.84
C LEU A 272 0.00 -16.51 11.02
N SER A 273 0.12 -15.22 10.74
CA SER A 273 -0.68 -14.50 9.76
C SER A 273 0.00 -14.48 8.38
N GLN A 274 1.33 -14.39 8.35
CA GLN A 274 2.14 -14.31 7.14
C GLN A 274 3.57 -14.80 7.39
N VAL A 275 4.18 -15.39 6.37
CA VAL A 275 5.63 -15.67 6.29
C VAL A 275 6.20 -14.91 5.10
N GLN A 276 7.07 -13.95 5.34
CA GLN A 276 7.67 -13.08 4.33
C GLN A 276 9.13 -13.46 4.10
N VAL A 277 9.47 -13.75 2.84
CA VAL A 277 10.84 -13.81 2.36
C VAL A 277 11.33 -12.38 2.07
N THR A 278 12.52 -12.03 2.57
CA THR A 278 13.07 -10.66 2.50
C THR A 278 14.26 -10.51 1.54
N ASP A 279 14.66 -11.60 0.88
CA ASP A 279 15.72 -11.60 -0.13
C ASP A 279 15.41 -10.57 -1.23
N ALA A 280 16.47 -9.90 -1.71
CA ALA A 280 16.35 -8.94 -2.81
C ALA A 280 15.85 -9.60 -4.10
N ASN A 281 16.23 -10.86 -4.32
CA ASN A 281 15.73 -11.68 -5.42
C ASN A 281 14.67 -12.65 -4.91
N ARG A 282 13.55 -12.76 -5.62
CA ARG A 282 12.48 -13.73 -5.38
C ARG A 282 13.02 -15.15 -5.60
N PRO A 283 13.25 -15.94 -4.54
CA PRO A 283 13.80 -17.28 -4.72
C PRO A 283 12.70 -18.26 -5.11
N THR A 284 13.11 -19.38 -5.74
CA THR A 284 12.25 -20.54 -5.92
C THR A 284 12.52 -21.56 -4.81
N TRP A 285 11.47 -22.01 -4.15
CA TRP A 285 11.54 -23.05 -3.13
C TRP A 285 11.01 -24.36 -3.69
N GLU A 286 11.87 -25.37 -3.71
CA GLU A 286 11.54 -26.68 -4.23
C GLU A 286 11.03 -27.59 -3.12
N PHE A 287 9.93 -28.30 -3.38
CA PHE A 287 9.34 -29.26 -2.47
C PHE A 287 8.97 -30.53 -3.21
N THR A 288 9.21 -31.67 -2.58
CA THR A 288 8.55 -32.92 -3.00
C THR A 288 7.05 -32.86 -2.69
N PRO A 289 6.20 -33.65 -3.38
CA PRO A 289 4.80 -33.86 -3.03
C PRO A 289 4.51 -34.10 -1.54
N GLY A 290 5.36 -34.87 -0.85
CA GLY A 290 5.21 -35.15 0.58
C GLY A 290 5.48 -33.94 1.47
N GLU A 291 6.56 -33.21 1.20
CA GLU A 291 6.92 -32.00 1.94
C GLU A 291 5.90 -30.89 1.75
N TYR A 292 5.44 -30.68 0.50
CA TYR A 292 4.42 -29.68 0.19
C TYR A 292 3.14 -29.92 1.00
N ARG A 293 2.62 -31.16 1.01
CA ARG A 293 1.39 -31.49 1.76
C ARG A 293 1.54 -31.26 3.25
N SER A 294 2.70 -31.61 3.79
CA SER A 294 3.02 -31.43 5.22
C SER A 294 3.13 -29.95 5.60
N ALA A 295 3.43 -29.07 4.63
CA ALA A 295 3.65 -27.65 4.83
C ALA A 295 2.54 -26.73 4.32
N ALA A 296 1.45 -27.26 3.77
CA ALA A 296 0.42 -26.49 3.07
C ALA A 296 -0.10 -25.27 3.87
N ALA A 297 -0.25 -25.41 5.20
CA ALA A 297 -0.71 -24.34 6.08
C ALA A 297 0.27 -23.15 6.20
N VAL A 298 1.58 -23.41 6.11
CA VAL A 298 2.62 -22.37 6.09
C VAL A 298 2.79 -21.81 4.69
N LEU A 299 2.79 -22.69 3.67
CA LEU A 299 2.93 -22.28 2.27
C LEU A 299 1.81 -21.35 1.81
N GLY A 300 0.57 -21.58 2.26
CA GLY A 300 -0.55 -20.66 2.01
C GLY A 300 -0.36 -19.24 2.58
N LYS A 301 0.61 -19.06 3.49
CA LYS A 301 0.96 -17.78 4.14
C LYS A 301 2.30 -17.23 3.64
N LEU A 302 3.01 -17.96 2.78
CA LEU A 302 4.30 -17.57 2.25
C LEU A 302 4.14 -16.45 1.20
N LYS A 303 4.97 -15.43 1.30
CA LYS A 303 5.07 -14.30 0.36
C LYS A 303 6.54 -14.05 0.03
N GLY A 304 6.81 -13.58 -1.18
CA GLY A 304 8.16 -13.24 -1.64
C GLY A 304 8.99 -14.40 -2.19
N ALA A 305 8.43 -15.61 -2.31
CA ALA A 305 9.06 -16.74 -3.00
C ALA A 305 8.08 -17.43 -3.94
N ALA A 306 8.61 -18.04 -4.99
CA ALA A 306 7.87 -18.96 -5.85
C ALA A 306 7.99 -20.40 -5.34
N ILE A 307 6.93 -21.19 -5.51
CA ILE A 307 6.91 -22.60 -5.11
C ILE A 307 7.08 -23.47 -6.36
N SER A 308 8.04 -24.40 -6.29
CA SER A 308 8.26 -25.44 -7.30
C SER A 308 8.00 -26.82 -6.70
N LEU A 309 7.19 -27.63 -7.39
CA LEU A 309 6.92 -29.01 -7.02
C LEU A 309 7.86 -29.93 -7.80
N ASN A 310 8.72 -30.65 -7.10
CA ASN A 310 9.72 -31.55 -7.68
C ASN A 310 9.15 -32.97 -7.83
N LEU A 311 9.01 -33.42 -9.09
CA LEU A 311 8.41 -34.68 -9.47
C LEU A 311 9.48 -35.66 -9.98
N THR A 312 9.26 -36.95 -9.74
CA THR A 312 10.28 -37.99 -10.00
C THR A 312 10.33 -38.48 -11.45
N GLY A 313 9.22 -38.36 -12.19
CA GLY A 313 9.08 -38.81 -13.58
C GLY A 313 9.27 -37.71 -14.62
N ASN A 314 9.28 -38.13 -15.88
CA ASN A 314 9.24 -37.23 -17.04
C ASN A 314 7.86 -36.58 -17.19
N ALA A 315 7.76 -35.45 -17.89
CA ALA A 315 6.49 -34.72 -18.08
C ALA A 315 5.35 -35.63 -18.60
N ASP A 316 5.63 -36.46 -19.61
CA ASP A 316 4.66 -37.39 -20.21
C ASP A 316 4.19 -38.52 -19.28
N SER A 317 4.82 -38.66 -18.11
CA SER A 317 4.37 -39.60 -17.06
C SER A 317 3.23 -39.04 -16.20
N TYR A 318 2.80 -37.80 -16.45
CA TYR A 318 1.80 -37.11 -15.64
C TYR A 318 0.70 -36.48 -16.48
N THR A 319 -0.45 -36.28 -15.85
CA THR A 319 -1.49 -35.37 -16.30
C THR A 319 -1.60 -34.25 -15.28
N LEU A 320 -1.53 -33.02 -15.77
CA LEU A 320 -1.76 -31.79 -15.01
C LEU A 320 -3.08 -31.17 -15.49
N LYS A 321 -4.05 -31.07 -14.58
CA LYS A 321 -5.32 -30.41 -14.86
C LYS A 321 -5.47 -29.17 -13.98
N PRO A 322 -5.28 -27.96 -14.52
CA PRO A 322 -5.51 -26.73 -13.77
C PRO A 322 -7.00 -26.51 -13.46
N LYS A 323 -7.26 -25.74 -12.41
CA LYS A 323 -8.59 -25.35 -11.91
C LYS A 323 -8.73 -23.84 -11.83
N THR A 324 -9.97 -23.38 -11.78
CA THR A 324 -10.33 -21.96 -11.67
C THR A 324 -9.77 -21.29 -10.41
N ASP A 325 -9.53 -22.05 -9.34
CA ASP A 325 -8.99 -21.51 -8.08
C ASP A 325 -7.45 -21.43 -8.03
N GLY A 326 -6.78 -21.64 -9.17
CA GLY A 326 -5.32 -21.67 -9.31
C GLY A 326 -4.66 -22.99 -8.89
N SER A 327 -5.44 -23.98 -8.45
CA SER A 327 -4.89 -25.30 -8.13
C SER A 327 -4.76 -26.22 -9.35
N PHE A 328 -3.91 -27.23 -9.25
CA PHE A 328 -3.68 -28.24 -10.26
C PHE A 328 -3.96 -29.62 -9.67
N ASP A 329 -4.80 -30.39 -10.35
CA ASP A 329 -4.90 -31.83 -10.11
C ASP A 329 -3.79 -32.54 -10.90
N LEU A 330 -2.83 -33.10 -10.16
CA LEU A 330 -1.74 -33.89 -10.70
C LEU A 330 -2.08 -35.37 -10.55
N LYS A 331 -1.94 -36.13 -11.64
CA LYS A 331 -2.09 -37.59 -11.65
C LYS A 331 -0.97 -38.24 -12.46
N SER A 332 -0.21 -39.12 -11.82
CA SER A 332 0.76 -40.01 -12.44
C SER A 332 0.06 -41.07 -13.30
N LEU A 333 0.61 -41.29 -14.49
CA LEU A 333 0.20 -42.31 -15.45
C LEU A 333 0.96 -43.64 -15.26
N THR A 334 2.07 -43.63 -14.52
CA THR A 334 2.98 -44.78 -14.35
C THR A 334 2.68 -45.61 -13.08
N LYS A 335 1.44 -45.58 -12.58
CA LYS A 335 0.95 -46.25 -11.34
C LYS A 335 1.56 -45.78 -10.01
N SER A 336 2.55 -44.88 -9.98
CA SER A 336 3.04 -44.27 -8.74
C SER A 336 1.99 -43.30 -8.17
N THR A 337 1.22 -43.71 -7.16
CA THR A 337 0.10 -42.91 -6.63
C THR A 337 0.51 -41.89 -5.57
N THR A 338 1.75 -41.91 -5.10
CA THR A 338 2.23 -41.08 -3.97
C THR A 338 2.39 -39.60 -4.33
N GLU A 339 2.53 -39.29 -5.62
CA GLU A 339 2.64 -37.92 -6.13
C GLU A 339 1.27 -37.34 -6.54
N ASN A 340 0.23 -38.16 -6.62
CA ASN A 340 -1.11 -37.71 -6.99
C ASN A 340 -1.69 -36.75 -5.95
N GLY A 341 -2.42 -35.74 -6.39
CA GLY A 341 -3.11 -34.83 -5.49
C GLY A 341 -3.47 -33.50 -6.13
N ASN A 342 -4.08 -32.64 -5.31
CA ASN A 342 -4.36 -31.26 -5.65
C ASN A 342 -3.29 -30.36 -5.02
N TYR A 343 -2.67 -29.51 -5.84
CA TYR A 343 -1.61 -28.58 -5.42
C TYR A 343 -2.03 -27.16 -5.76
N LYS A 344 -1.87 -26.22 -4.83
CA LYS A 344 -2.35 -24.83 -4.96
C LYS A 344 -1.19 -23.85 -4.79
N ALA A 345 -1.22 -22.74 -5.51
CA ALA A 345 -0.13 -21.75 -5.46
C ALA A 345 1.24 -22.37 -5.79
N VAL A 346 1.28 -23.37 -6.68
CA VAL A 346 2.51 -23.94 -7.23
C VAL A 346 2.82 -23.25 -8.55
N GLN A 347 3.89 -22.46 -8.58
CA GLN A 347 4.30 -21.69 -9.76
C GLN A 347 5.06 -22.54 -10.77
N PHE A 348 5.72 -23.63 -10.33
CA PHE A 348 6.49 -24.49 -11.22
C PHE A 348 6.28 -25.96 -10.93
N PHE A 349 6.19 -26.77 -11.98
CA PHE A 349 6.22 -28.22 -11.92
C PHE A 349 7.53 -28.69 -12.55
N LYS A 350 8.47 -29.12 -11.70
CA LYS A 350 9.79 -29.60 -12.09
C LYS A 350 9.71 -31.10 -12.29
N PHE A 351 9.62 -31.52 -13.54
CA PHE A 351 9.76 -32.90 -13.97
C PHE A 351 11.24 -33.25 -14.15
N LYS A 352 11.52 -34.53 -14.39
CA LYS A 352 12.89 -35.02 -14.61
C LYS A 352 13.55 -34.42 -15.86
N ASP A 353 12.78 -34.16 -16.90
CA ASP A 353 13.22 -33.73 -18.23
C ASP A 353 12.82 -32.29 -18.59
N PHE A 354 11.92 -31.68 -17.82
CA PHE A 354 11.34 -30.37 -18.13
C PHE A 354 10.88 -29.64 -16.85
N THR A 355 10.80 -28.30 -16.88
CA THR A 355 10.09 -27.55 -15.84
C THR A 355 9.05 -26.65 -16.49
N ALA A 356 7.79 -26.95 -16.22
CA ALA A 356 6.66 -26.15 -16.68
C ALA A 356 6.36 -25.03 -15.67
N PHE A 357 5.92 -23.87 -16.15
CA PHE A 357 5.21 -22.95 -15.27
C PHE A 357 3.81 -23.49 -14.95
N GLY A 358 3.29 -23.17 -13.78
CA GLY A 358 1.99 -23.61 -13.26
C GLY A 358 1.07 -22.42 -13.00
N ASP A 359 0.72 -22.20 -11.74
CA ASP A 359 -0.10 -21.07 -11.31
C ASP A 359 0.69 -19.76 -11.39
N THR A 360 0.21 -18.82 -12.21
CA THR A 360 0.82 -17.49 -12.38
C THR A 360 0.68 -16.62 -11.12
N GLY A 361 -0.20 -17.00 -10.18
CA GLY A 361 -0.62 -16.17 -9.06
C GLY A 361 -1.82 -15.27 -9.38
N HIS A 362 -2.35 -15.33 -10.61
CA HIS A 362 -3.53 -14.60 -11.03
C HIS A 362 -4.51 -15.48 -11.84
N SER A 363 -5.71 -15.70 -11.31
CA SER A 363 -6.71 -16.61 -11.90
C SER A 363 -7.09 -16.24 -13.34
N ASP A 364 -7.23 -14.94 -13.62
CA ASP A 364 -7.64 -14.50 -14.96
C ASP A 364 -6.51 -14.68 -15.98
N VAL A 365 -5.24 -14.57 -15.56
CA VAL A 365 -4.10 -14.82 -16.46
C VAL A 365 -3.93 -16.32 -16.69
N ASN A 366 -4.16 -17.15 -15.66
CA ASN A 366 -4.23 -18.60 -15.83
C ASN A 366 -5.31 -19.02 -16.85
N ALA A 367 -6.40 -18.26 -17.00
CA ALA A 367 -7.44 -18.56 -17.98
C ALA A 367 -7.02 -18.29 -19.44
N LEU A 368 -5.98 -17.47 -19.65
CA LEU A 368 -5.41 -17.18 -20.97
C LEU A 368 -4.19 -18.06 -21.30
N LEU A 369 -3.66 -18.83 -20.34
CA LEU A 369 -2.42 -19.61 -20.52
C LEU A 369 -2.65 -21.12 -20.29
N LEU A 370 -1.85 -21.94 -20.96
CA LEU A 370 -1.82 -23.40 -20.75
C LEU A 370 -0.73 -23.79 -19.75
N GLY A 371 -0.93 -23.42 -18.48
CA GLY A 371 -0.03 -23.80 -17.39
C GLY A 371 0.13 -25.32 -17.28
N GLY A 372 1.34 -25.77 -16.98
CA GLY A 372 1.71 -27.18 -16.94
C GLY A 372 2.03 -27.80 -18.30
N SER A 373 2.06 -27.01 -19.37
CA SER A 373 2.35 -27.48 -20.73
C SER A 373 3.59 -26.81 -21.34
N PRO A 374 4.19 -27.41 -22.38
CA PRO A 374 5.27 -26.78 -23.17
C PRO A 374 4.74 -25.88 -24.30
N LEU A 375 3.44 -25.53 -24.32
CA LEU A 375 2.78 -24.85 -25.44
C LEU A 375 3.00 -23.33 -25.46
N TRP A 376 4.25 -22.92 -25.30
CA TRP A 376 4.73 -21.54 -25.33
C TRP A 376 6.23 -21.54 -25.73
N TRP A 377 6.77 -20.40 -26.13
CA TRP A 377 8.17 -20.34 -26.56
C TRP A 377 9.14 -20.34 -25.37
N SER A 378 9.60 -21.54 -25.00
CA SER A 378 10.58 -21.77 -23.94
C SER A 378 11.86 -22.42 -24.48
N ASP A 379 13.03 -21.82 -24.22
CA ASP A 379 14.32 -22.43 -24.56
C ASP A 379 14.99 -23.10 -23.35
N GLN A 380 14.54 -22.80 -22.13
CA GLN A 380 15.08 -23.32 -20.87
C GLN A 380 13.97 -23.61 -19.86
N PRO A 381 14.26 -24.37 -18.78
CA PRO A 381 13.32 -24.59 -17.68
C PRO A 381 12.67 -23.29 -17.17
N ALA A 382 11.37 -23.32 -16.91
CA ALA A 382 10.64 -22.18 -16.36
C ALA A 382 11.16 -21.79 -14.97
N GLN A 383 11.44 -20.51 -14.77
CA GLN A 383 11.94 -19.93 -13.52
C GLN A 383 11.25 -18.60 -13.23
N THR A 384 11.20 -18.22 -11.96
CA THR A 384 10.63 -16.93 -11.53
C THR A 384 11.60 -15.79 -11.80
N SER A 385 11.08 -14.57 -12.01
CA SER A 385 11.85 -13.33 -11.96
C SER A 385 11.49 -12.48 -10.73
N ASN A 386 12.16 -11.32 -10.60
CA ASN A 386 11.80 -10.26 -9.66
C ASN A 386 10.80 -9.25 -10.23
N VAL A 387 10.43 -9.37 -11.50
CA VAL A 387 9.59 -8.38 -12.19
C VAL A 387 8.13 -8.64 -11.82
N GLU A 388 7.63 -7.92 -10.83
CA GLU A 388 6.22 -7.93 -10.45
C GLU A 388 5.40 -7.08 -11.44
N LEU A 389 4.59 -7.73 -12.27
CA LEU A 389 3.74 -7.06 -13.26
C LEU A 389 2.56 -6.36 -12.60
N ARG A 390 2.06 -6.96 -11.52
CA ARG A 390 1.08 -6.42 -10.60
C ARG A 390 1.15 -7.20 -9.29
N PRO A 391 0.58 -6.71 -8.18
CA PRO A 391 0.65 -7.40 -6.89
C PRO A 391 0.28 -8.89 -7.00
N GLY A 392 1.25 -9.76 -6.73
CA GLY A 392 1.08 -11.22 -6.76
C GLY A 392 1.36 -11.93 -8.09
N LEU A 393 1.54 -11.21 -9.20
CA LEU A 393 1.85 -11.76 -10.53
C LEU A 393 3.26 -11.32 -10.96
N TYR A 394 4.13 -12.29 -11.20
CA TYR A 394 5.54 -12.06 -11.52
C TYR A 394 5.85 -12.66 -12.88
N ALA A 395 6.58 -11.94 -13.73
CA ALA A 395 7.03 -12.47 -15.00
C ALA A 395 7.97 -13.67 -14.80
N LEU A 396 8.01 -14.56 -15.80
CA LEU A 396 9.06 -15.56 -15.89
C LEU A 396 10.43 -14.89 -16.05
N SER A 397 11.48 -15.60 -15.64
CA SER A 397 12.86 -15.19 -15.92
C SER A 397 13.05 -15.05 -17.43
N SER A 398 13.77 -14.02 -17.87
CA SER A 398 14.15 -13.87 -19.29
C SER A 398 15.03 -15.02 -19.78
N SER A 399 15.63 -15.80 -18.87
CA SER A 399 16.34 -17.02 -19.25
C SER A 399 15.41 -18.15 -19.68
N SER A 400 14.14 -18.14 -19.27
CA SER A 400 13.18 -19.23 -19.54
C SER A 400 12.59 -19.14 -20.95
N SER A 401 12.39 -17.92 -21.44
CA SER A 401 11.60 -17.62 -22.63
C SER A 401 12.50 -17.39 -23.84
N ARG A 402 12.03 -17.77 -25.03
CA ARG A 402 12.69 -17.35 -26.28
C ARG A 402 12.37 -15.89 -26.53
N HIS A 403 13.40 -15.10 -26.81
CA HIS A 403 13.27 -13.66 -27.05
C HIS A 403 13.53 -13.23 -28.49
N ASP A 404 14.11 -14.10 -29.31
CA ASP A 404 14.30 -13.88 -30.75
C ASP A 404 13.45 -14.87 -31.53
N ILE A 405 12.41 -14.38 -32.21
CA ILE A 405 11.46 -15.21 -32.96
C ILE A 405 11.51 -14.81 -34.43
N ARG A 406 11.79 -15.77 -35.31
CA ARG A 406 11.76 -15.57 -36.76
C ARG A 406 10.37 -15.86 -37.31
N TYR A 407 9.88 -15.01 -38.20
CA TYR A 407 8.63 -15.25 -38.92
C TYR A 407 8.81 -15.22 -40.43
N GLY A 408 7.97 -15.95 -41.17
CA GLY A 408 8.04 -16.00 -42.64
C GLY A 408 6.68 -16.09 -43.30
N PHE A 409 6.60 -15.60 -44.53
CA PHE A 409 5.38 -15.69 -45.37
C PHE A 409 5.52 -16.84 -46.37
N MET A 410 4.72 -17.88 -46.21
CA MET A 410 4.81 -19.08 -47.03
C MET A 410 4.39 -18.80 -48.48
N LYS A 411 5.19 -19.26 -49.43
CA LYS A 411 4.86 -19.32 -50.87
C LYS A 411 4.43 -20.73 -51.29
N SER A 412 4.83 -21.74 -50.51
CA SER A 412 4.47 -23.14 -50.68
C SER A 412 4.37 -23.81 -49.30
N LEU A 413 3.63 -24.91 -49.20
CA LEU A 413 3.53 -25.69 -47.96
C LEU A 413 4.66 -26.73 -47.87
N PRO A 414 5.20 -27.00 -46.67
CA PRO A 414 6.07 -28.15 -46.47
C PRO A 414 5.31 -29.46 -46.62
N ALA A 415 6.02 -30.56 -46.85
CA ALA A 415 5.44 -31.90 -46.97
C ALA A 415 4.72 -32.38 -45.70
N THR A 416 5.02 -31.77 -44.54
CA THR A 416 4.42 -32.06 -43.23
C THR A 416 3.13 -31.28 -42.97
N ALA A 417 2.71 -30.37 -43.88
CA ALA A 417 1.46 -29.65 -43.75
C ALA A 417 0.25 -30.60 -43.77
N THR A 418 -0.76 -30.29 -42.97
CA THR A 418 -1.95 -31.13 -42.86
C THR A 418 -2.90 -30.92 -44.05
N ALA A 419 -3.90 -31.80 -44.20
CA ALA A 419 -4.94 -31.63 -45.20
C ALA A 419 -5.76 -30.34 -45.01
N GLN A 420 -5.89 -29.85 -43.76
CA GLN A 420 -6.53 -28.58 -43.47
C GLN A 420 -5.68 -27.42 -44.00
N ASP A 421 -4.37 -27.43 -43.73
CA ASP A 421 -3.44 -26.40 -44.23
C ASP A 421 -3.43 -26.32 -45.75
N ALA A 422 -3.47 -27.47 -46.42
CA ALA A 422 -3.43 -27.58 -47.88
C ALA A 422 -4.73 -27.15 -48.58
N ASN A 423 -5.85 -27.00 -47.86
CA ASN A 423 -7.16 -26.79 -48.47
C ASN A 423 -7.29 -25.43 -49.17
N GLY A 424 -7.02 -25.38 -50.47
CA GLY A 424 -7.07 -24.13 -51.25
C GLY A 424 -6.03 -23.11 -50.80
N PHE A 425 -4.85 -23.59 -50.38
CA PHE A 425 -3.77 -22.73 -49.91
C PHE A 425 -3.44 -21.60 -50.88
N THR A 426 -3.22 -20.40 -50.34
CA THR A 426 -2.72 -19.25 -51.07
C THR A 426 -1.78 -18.42 -50.21
N ALA A 427 -0.84 -17.72 -50.84
CA ALA A 427 0.11 -16.85 -50.15
C ALA A 427 -0.57 -15.54 -49.72
N MET A 428 -0.13 -14.97 -48.60
CA MET A 428 -0.58 -13.64 -48.17
C MET A 428 -0.15 -12.56 -49.16
N GLY A 429 -1.09 -11.67 -49.51
CA GLY A 429 -0.83 -10.45 -50.27
C GLY A 429 -0.18 -9.35 -49.42
N SER A 430 0.28 -8.28 -50.07
CA SER A 430 1.06 -7.21 -49.44
C SER A 430 0.37 -6.57 -48.23
N LYS A 431 -0.94 -6.34 -48.28
CA LYS A 431 -1.70 -5.76 -47.15
C LYS A 431 -1.70 -6.67 -45.91
N GLN A 432 -1.86 -7.98 -46.10
CA GLN A 432 -1.85 -8.95 -45.00
C GLN A 432 -0.45 -9.08 -44.40
N GLN A 433 0.58 -9.12 -45.26
CA GLN A 433 1.97 -9.14 -44.80
C GLN A 433 2.31 -7.87 -44.01
N GLN A 434 1.87 -6.70 -44.49
CA GLN A 434 2.08 -5.44 -43.77
C GLN A 434 1.39 -5.45 -42.40
N ALA A 435 0.14 -5.92 -42.33
CA ALA A 435 -0.58 -6.04 -41.05
C ALA A 435 0.16 -6.93 -40.03
N VAL A 436 0.78 -8.02 -40.49
CA VAL A 436 1.63 -8.87 -39.63
C VAL A 436 2.88 -8.13 -39.15
N ARG A 437 3.54 -7.37 -40.03
CA ARG A 437 4.71 -6.55 -39.65
C ARG A 437 4.33 -5.48 -38.62
N ASP A 438 3.21 -4.81 -38.81
CA ASP A 438 2.69 -3.78 -37.91
C ASP A 438 2.31 -4.40 -36.55
N ALA A 439 1.67 -5.58 -36.56
CA ALA A 439 1.33 -6.33 -35.35
C ALA A 439 2.58 -6.72 -34.54
N PHE A 440 3.65 -7.19 -35.20
CA PHE A 440 4.90 -7.52 -34.52
C PHE A 440 5.66 -6.28 -34.03
N SER A 441 5.63 -5.18 -34.79
CA SER A 441 6.17 -3.89 -34.34
C SER A 441 5.46 -3.43 -33.06
N TYR A 442 4.12 -3.50 -33.04
CA TYR A 442 3.30 -3.22 -31.87
C TYR A 442 3.60 -4.15 -30.69
N LEU A 443 3.65 -5.47 -30.90
CA LEU A 443 3.95 -6.44 -29.84
C LEU A 443 5.32 -6.23 -29.21
N SER A 444 6.32 -5.89 -30.01
CA SER A 444 7.67 -5.52 -29.55
C SER A 444 7.68 -4.30 -28.60
N THR A 445 6.60 -3.52 -28.55
CA THR A 445 6.43 -2.43 -27.56
C THR A 445 5.88 -2.92 -26.22
N LEU A 446 5.25 -4.08 -26.18
CA LEU A 446 4.59 -4.63 -24.99
C LEU A 446 5.46 -5.64 -24.24
N ILE A 447 6.17 -6.49 -25.00
CA ILE A 447 6.94 -7.62 -24.49
C ILE A 447 8.39 -7.60 -24.94
N ASN A 448 9.26 -8.25 -24.17
CA ASN A 448 10.67 -8.39 -24.50
C ASN A 448 10.87 -9.45 -25.59
N VAL A 449 10.32 -9.25 -26.79
CA VAL A 449 10.53 -10.17 -27.93
C VAL A 449 10.90 -9.36 -29.16
N THR A 450 11.96 -9.81 -29.83
CA THR A 450 12.39 -9.35 -31.15
C THR A 450 11.82 -10.28 -32.20
N PHE A 451 10.99 -9.72 -33.08
CA PHE A 451 10.45 -10.44 -34.24
C PHE A 451 11.25 -10.07 -35.48
N SER A 452 11.77 -11.06 -36.19
CA SER A 452 12.56 -10.86 -37.41
C SER A 452 11.98 -11.63 -38.60
N GLU A 453 11.78 -10.93 -39.72
CA GLU A 453 11.28 -11.56 -40.94
C GLU A 453 12.39 -12.40 -41.60
N ASP A 454 12.12 -13.67 -41.84
CA ASP A 454 12.95 -14.60 -42.59
C ASP A 454 12.43 -14.73 -44.03
N ASN A 455 12.99 -13.92 -44.92
CA ASN A 455 12.65 -13.89 -46.34
C ASN A 455 13.02 -15.18 -47.10
N SER A 456 13.73 -16.12 -46.47
CA SER A 456 14.11 -17.40 -47.06
C SER A 456 13.17 -18.55 -46.66
N ALA A 457 12.27 -18.33 -45.70
CA ALA A 457 11.34 -19.33 -45.16
C ALA A 457 10.10 -19.59 -46.05
N ASP A 458 10.29 -19.64 -47.37
CA ASP A 458 9.23 -19.75 -48.38
C ASP A 458 8.40 -21.05 -48.31
N SER A 459 8.89 -22.06 -47.56
CA SER A 459 8.25 -23.36 -47.38
C SER A 459 8.02 -23.74 -45.91
N GLY A 460 7.75 -22.76 -45.03
CA GLY A 460 7.33 -23.02 -43.66
C GLY A 460 8.45 -23.32 -42.66
N GLN A 461 9.63 -22.71 -42.85
CA GLN A 461 10.85 -23.01 -42.09
C GLN A 461 11.14 -22.02 -40.93
N ALA A 462 10.41 -20.90 -40.85
CA ALA A 462 10.55 -19.94 -39.75
C ALA A 462 9.94 -20.51 -38.46
N ASP A 463 10.12 -19.82 -37.33
CA ASP A 463 9.48 -20.22 -36.07
C ASP A 463 7.95 -20.08 -36.19
N ILE A 464 7.48 -18.97 -36.77
CA ILE A 464 6.07 -18.69 -37.09
C ILE A 464 5.91 -18.46 -38.59
N ASN A 465 4.99 -19.19 -39.24
CA ASN A 465 4.82 -19.17 -40.69
C ASN A 465 3.39 -18.78 -41.07
N PHE A 466 3.27 -17.81 -41.96
CA PHE A 466 2.02 -17.15 -42.31
C PHE A 466 1.55 -17.58 -43.69
N GLY A 467 0.26 -17.88 -43.82
CA GLY A 467 -0.36 -18.22 -45.09
C GLY A 467 -1.87 -17.99 -45.05
N MET A 468 -2.56 -18.47 -46.08
CA MET A 468 -4.00 -18.44 -46.17
C MET A 468 -4.53 -19.74 -46.76
N ASN A 469 -5.75 -20.12 -46.41
CA ASN A 469 -6.44 -21.26 -46.98
C ASN A 469 -7.96 -21.06 -46.94
N LEU A 470 -8.74 -22.00 -47.50
CA LEU A 470 -10.19 -21.94 -47.45
C LEU A 470 -10.70 -22.55 -46.15
N GLN A 471 -11.46 -21.77 -45.37
CA GLN A 471 -11.93 -22.16 -44.05
C GLN A 471 -13.48 -22.19 -44.00
N PRO A 472 -14.12 -23.29 -43.54
CA PRO A 472 -15.58 -23.38 -43.54
C PRO A 472 -16.31 -22.49 -42.53
N SER A 473 -15.67 -22.16 -41.39
CA SER A 473 -16.36 -21.53 -40.25
C SER A 473 -15.51 -20.58 -39.41
N SER A 474 -14.28 -20.25 -39.84
CA SER A 474 -13.34 -19.38 -39.11
C SER A 474 -12.80 -18.28 -40.02
N ALA A 475 -12.39 -17.16 -39.41
CA ALA A 475 -11.68 -16.09 -40.11
C ALA A 475 -10.16 -16.32 -40.15
N GLY A 476 -9.65 -17.18 -39.27
CA GLY A 476 -8.27 -17.63 -39.21
C GLY A 476 -8.11 -18.78 -38.22
N TYR A 477 -6.91 -19.36 -38.19
CA TYR A 477 -6.45 -20.22 -37.10
C TYR A 477 -4.93 -20.13 -36.96
N ALA A 478 -4.44 -20.48 -35.79
CA ALA A 478 -3.03 -20.70 -35.52
C ALA A 478 -2.80 -21.85 -34.54
N ASN A 479 -1.63 -22.48 -34.65
CA ASN A 479 -1.16 -23.46 -33.68
C ASN A 479 -0.38 -22.73 -32.55
N PRO A 480 -0.46 -23.20 -31.29
CA PRO A 480 0.44 -22.71 -30.26
C PRO A 480 1.88 -23.20 -30.52
N PRO A 481 2.89 -22.57 -29.89
CA PRO A 481 4.26 -23.07 -29.93
C PRO A 481 4.33 -24.55 -29.55
N HIS A 482 5.14 -25.33 -30.25
CA HIS A 482 5.26 -26.79 -30.07
C HIS A 482 3.94 -27.59 -30.25
N GLY A 483 2.88 -26.96 -30.76
CA GLY A 483 1.57 -27.57 -31.01
C GLY A 483 1.25 -27.86 -32.47
N GLY A 484 2.22 -27.66 -33.38
CA GLY A 484 2.08 -27.92 -34.82
C GLY A 484 2.26 -29.39 -35.24
N GLY A 485 2.58 -30.29 -34.31
CA GLY A 485 2.90 -31.68 -34.64
C GLY A 485 4.23 -31.76 -35.39
N ASP A 486 4.18 -32.18 -36.66
CA ASP A 486 5.37 -32.42 -37.50
C ASP A 486 5.82 -31.18 -38.31
N HIS A 487 5.17 -30.02 -38.10
CA HIS A 487 5.57 -28.74 -38.70
C HIS A 487 5.69 -27.64 -37.64
N ASN A 488 6.39 -26.55 -38.01
CA ASN A 488 6.52 -25.35 -37.17
C ASN A 488 5.16 -24.63 -37.00
N VAL A 489 5.11 -23.54 -36.24
CA VAL A 489 3.86 -22.81 -36.00
C VAL A 489 3.34 -22.23 -37.31
N PHE A 490 2.08 -22.54 -37.64
CA PHE A 490 1.35 -21.94 -38.76
C PHE A 490 0.29 -20.99 -38.24
N LEU A 491 0.10 -19.90 -38.99
CA LEU A 491 -1.04 -19.00 -38.89
C LEU A 491 -1.66 -18.86 -40.29
N MET A 492 -2.90 -19.30 -40.43
CA MET A 492 -3.64 -19.28 -41.69
C MET A 492 -4.86 -18.38 -41.56
N LEU A 493 -4.94 -17.33 -42.37
CA LEU A 493 -6.16 -16.54 -42.53
C LEU A 493 -7.10 -17.19 -43.54
N ASP A 494 -8.40 -17.03 -43.36
CA ASP A 494 -9.36 -17.48 -44.37
C ASP A 494 -9.23 -16.63 -45.64
N ALA A 495 -9.06 -17.31 -46.77
CA ALA A 495 -8.91 -16.71 -48.08
C ALA A 495 -10.22 -16.21 -48.68
N SER A 496 -11.36 -16.67 -48.17
CA SER A 496 -12.68 -16.25 -48.65
C SER A 496 -13.25 -15.04 -47.90
N ALA A 497 -12.83 -14.83 -46.64
CA ALA A 497 -13.31 -13.77 -45.77
C ALA A 497 -12.99 -12.36 -46.29
N THR A 498 -14.03 -11.56 -46.52
CA THR A 498 -13.88 -10.17 -46.96
C THR A 498 -13.24 -9.28 -45.90
N SER A 499 -13.39 -9.63 -44.62
CA SER A 499 -12.76 -8.92 -43.51
C SER A 499 -11.22 -9.02 -43.53
N ASN A 500 -10.66 -10.10 -44.07
CA ASN A 500 -9.21 -10.31 -44.19
C ASN A 500 -8.59 -9.50 -45.35
N LYS A 501 -9.17 -8.34 -45.66
CA LYS A 501 -8.71 -7.39 -46.68
C LYS A 501 -8.51 -5.97 -46.13
N SER A 502 -8.93 -5.73 -44.88
CA SER A 502 -8.84 -4.43 -44.18
C SER A 502 -8.28 -4.66 -42.78
N PHE A 503 -7.23 -3.93 -42.43
CA PHE A 503 -6.39 -4.20 -41.26
C PHE A 503 -6.03 -2.92 -40.49
N GLU A 504 -6.86 -1.87 -40.59
CA GLU A 504 -6.65 -0.69 -39.76
C GLU A 504 -7.03 -1.00 -38.30
N PRO A 505 -6.37 -0.39 -37.30
CA PRO A 505 -6.71 -0.58 -35.90
C PRO A 505 -8.19 -0.29 -35.61
N GLY A 506 -8.90 -1.26 -35.04
CA GLY A 506 -10.35 -1.18 -34.80
C GLY A 506 -11.22 -1.82 -35.88
N GLU A 507 -10.61 -2.38 -36.93
CA GLU A 507 -11.28 -3.24 -37.91
C GLU A 507 -11.17 -4.72 -37.56
N TYR A 508 -12.13 -5.53 -38.01
CA TYR A 508 -12.19 -6.96 -37.68
C TYR A 508 -11.02 -7.79 -38.25
N GLY A 509 -10.46 -7.41 -39.41
CA GLY A 509 -9.29 -8.08 -39.96
C GLY A 509 -8.03 -7.86 -39.12
N TRP A 510 -7.83 -6.65 -38.60
CA TRP A 510 -6.77 -6.34 -37.63
C TRP A 510 -6.94 -7.13 -36.33
N GLU A 511 -8.16 -7.14 -35.78
CA GLU A 511 -8.50 -7.92 -34.59
C GLU A 511 -8.17 -9.41 -34.80
N THR A 512 -8.52 -9.96 -35.96
CA THR A 512 -8.24 -11.36 -36.31
C THR A 512 -6.73 -11.64 -36.36
N VAL A 513 -5.92 -10.80 -37.02
CA VAL A 513 -4.46 -11.00 -37.08
C VAL A 513 -3.83 -10.98 -35.70
N LEU A 514 -4.18 -10.00 -34.85
CA LEU A 514 -3.67 -9.95 -33.48
C LEU A 514 -4.13 -11.16 -32.64
N HIS A 515 -5.37 -11.61 -32.82
CA HIS A 515 -5.91 -12.77 -32.12
C HIS A 515 -5.11 -14.02 -32.47
N GLU A 516 -4.93 -14.30 -33.76
CA GLU A 516 -4.18 -15.48 -34.21
C GLU A 516 -2.70 -15.40 -33.82
N ILE A 517 -2.07 -14.22 -33.87
CA ILE A 517 -0.70 -14.05 -33.36
C ILE A 517 -0.66 -14.34 -31.85
N GLY A 518 -1.70 -14.00 -31.08
CA GLY A 518 -1.81 -14.35 -29.67
C GLY A 518 -1.69 -15.85 -29.43
N HIS A 519 -2.33 -16.67 -30.28
CA HIS A 519 -2.16 -18.13 -30.25
C HIS A 519 -0.74 -18.57 -30.56
N THR A 520 -0.09 -17.98 -31.57
CA THR A 520 1.32 -18.29 -31.89
C THR A 520 2.30 -17.91 -30.76
N LEU A 521 1.86 -17.11 -29.79
CA LEU A 521 2.60 -16.73 -28.59
C LEU A 521 2.15 -17.50 -27.34
N GLY A 522 1.25 -18.49 -27.46
CA GLY A 522 0.85 -19.37 -26.38
C GLY A 522 -0.38 -18.92 -25.58
N LEU A 523 -1.10 -17.88 -26.04
CA LEU A 523 -2.41 -17.56 -25.47
C LEU A 523 -3.47 -18.55 -25.96
N LYS A 524 -4.41 -18.90 -25.09
CA LYS A 524 -5.58 -19.73 -25.43
C LYS A 524 -6.85 -18.90 -25.34
N HIS A 525 -7.94 -19.39 -25.93
CA HIS A 525 -9.26 -18.81 -25.67
C HIS A 525 -9.59 -18.84 -24.16
N PRO A 526 -10.18 -17.78 -23.61
CA PRO A 526 -10.50 -17.69 -22.20
C PRO A 526 -11.75 -18.51 -21.81
N GLY A 527 -12.37 -19.25 -22.75
CA GLY A 527 -13.54 -20.09 -22.52
C GLY A 527 -13.48 -21.44 -23.24
N ASN A 528 -14.49 -22.27 -22.98
CA ASN A 528 -14.63 -23.60 -23.59
C ASN A 528 -15.34 -23.52 -24.95
N TYR A 529 -14.70 -22.88 -25.92
CA TYR A 529 -15.23 -22.75 -27.27
C TYR A 529 -14.08 -22.66 -28.29
N ASN A 530 -14.39 -23.03 -29.53
CA ASN A 530 -13.58 -22.88 -30.74
C ASN A 530 -14.53 -22.76 -31.95
N ALA A 531 -14.10 -22.10 -33.04
CA ALA A 531 -14.94 -21.86 -34.22
C ALA A 531 -15.39 -23.14 -34.97
N ALA A 532 -14.58 -24.20 -34.94
CA ALA A 532 -14.90 -25.50 -35.55
C ALA A 532 -15.59 -26.50 -34.59
N GLY A 533 -15.93 -26.07 -33.36
CA GLY A 533 -16.43 -26.92 -32.28
C GLY A 533 -15.33 -27.42 -31.33
N GLY A 534 -15.71 -27.84 -30.12
CA GLY A 534 -14.79 -28.13 -29.01
C GLY A 534 -14.39 -26.87 -28.22
N GLY A 535 -13.28 -26.92 -27.49
CA GLY A 535 -12.75 -25.78 -26.73
C GLY A 535 -11.38 -26.05 -26.11
N THR A 536 -10.77 -25.01 -25.54
CA THR A 536 -9.47 -25.13 -24.87
C THR A 536 -9.65 -25.72 -23.47
N PRO A 537 -8.63 -26.36 -22.86
CA PRO A 537 -8.71 -26.78 -21.47
C PRO A 537 -9.01 -25.62 -20.51
N ALA A 538 -9.74 -25.91 -19.44
CA ALA A 538 -9.88 -25.03 -18.27
C ALA A 538 -8.50 -24.63 -17.72
N PRO A 539 -8.37 -23.53 -16.95
CA PRO A 539 -9.41 -22.66 -16.42
C PRO A 539 -9.93 -21.64 -17.45
N TYR A 540 -11.05 -21.02 -17.12
CA TYR A 540 -11.76 -20.05 -17.97
C TYR A 540 -12.04 -18.77 -17.19
N LEU A 541 -12.17 -17.65 -17.91
CA LEU A 541 -12.64 -16.40 -17.35
C LEU A 541 -14.10 -16.54 -16.89
N SER A 542 -14.48 -15.70 -15.92
CA SER A 542 -15.90 -15.53 -15.60
C SER A 542 -16.64 -14.94 -16.79
N LYS A 543 -17.96 -15.16 -16.88
CA LYS A 543 -18.79 -14.61 -17.97
C LYS A 543 -18.68 -13.09 -18.11
N ALA A 544 -18.46 -12.36 -17.00
CA ALA A 544 -18.32 -10.92 -17.03
C ALA A 544 -16.99 -10.45 -17.65
N LEU A 545 -15.93 -11.27 -17.52
CA LEU A 545 -14.59 -10.96 -18.03
C LEU A 545 -14.31 -11.60 -19.39
N ASP A 546 -15.01 -12.69 -19.74
CA ASP A 546 -14.92 -13.36 -21.04
C ASP A 546 -15.60 -12.51 -22.13
N THR A 547 -15.00 -11.37 -22.45
CA THR A 547 -15.34 -10.50 -23.59
C THR A 547 -14.10 -9.85 -24.18
N THR A 548 -14.19 -9.40 -25.43
CA THR A 548 -13.11 -8.65 -26.09
C THR A 548 -12.77 -7.31 -25.43
N ARG A 549 -13.48 -6.87 -24.38
CA ARG A 549 -13.04 -5.73 -23.55
C ARG A 549 -11.86 -6.06 -22.65
N TYR A 550 -11.73 -7.31 -22.20
CA TYR A 550 -10.70 -7.70 -21.25
C TYR A 550 -9.61 -8.56 -21.88
N SER A 551 -9.98 -9.39 -22.87
CA SER A 551 -9.06 -10.22 -23.63
C SER A 551 -9.51 -10.30 -25.08
N LEU A 552 -8.63 -9.89 -26.00
CA LEU A 552 -8.73 -10.09 -27.44
C LEU A 552 -8.97 -11.56 -27.81
N MET A 553 -8.54 -12.50 -26.96
CA MET A 553 -8.71 -13.93 -27.17
C MET A 553 -10.16 -14.40 -26.97
N SER A 554 -11.08 -13.54 -26.52
CA SER A 554 -12.49 -13.90 -26.33
C SER A 554 -13.29 -13.87 -27.63
N TYR A 555 -14.22 -14.80 -27.80
CA TYR A 555 -15.21 -14.77 -28.89
C TYR A 555 -16.42 -13.89 -28.58
N ASN A 556 -16.61 -13.51 -27.32
CA ASN A 556 -17.76 -12.72 -26.91
C ASN A 556 -17.46 -11.23 -27.03
N LYS A 557 -18.37 -10.49 -27.67
CA LYS A 557 -18.28 -9.03 -27.70
C LYS A 557 -18.92 -8.42 -26.44
N PRO A 558 -18.42 -7.28 -25.93
CA PRO A 558 -19.11 -6.53 -24.89
C PRO A 558 -20.55 -6.22 -25.29
N SER A 559 -21.50 -6.33 -24.38
CA SER A 559 -22.92 -6.09 -24.69
C SER A 559 -23.21 -4.68 -25.21
N ASP A 560 -22.34 -3.72 -24.88
CA ASP A 560 -22.34 -2.30 -25.20
C ASP A 560 -21.32 -1.95 -26.30
N SER A 561 -21.07 -2.86 -27.25
CA SER A 561 -20.13 -2.65 -28.37
C SER A 561 -20.80 -2.32 -29.72
N ARG A 562 -22.13 -2.34 -29.81
CA ARG A 562 -22.85 -2.14 -31.08
C ARG A 562 -23.25 -0.69 -31.27
N GLY A 563 -22.93 -0.11 -32.42
CA GLY A 563 -23.21 1.28 -32.75
C GLY A 563 -23.88 1.45 -34.12
N VAL A 564 -24.51 2.61 -34.31
CA VAL A 564 -25.05 3.07 -35.59
C VAL A 564 -24.25 4.29 -36.03
N ASP A 565 -23.42 4.12 -37.06
CA ASP A 565 -22.70 5.20 -37.70
C ASP A 565 -23.51 5.69 -38.90
N TYR A 566 -23.52 7.00 -39.14
CA TYR A 566 -24.21 7.57 -40.29
C TYR A 566 -23.49 8.78 -40.86
N THR A 567 -23.54 8.91 -42.19
CA THR A 567 -23.08 10.10 -42.91
C THR A 567 -24.28 10.86 -43.47
N VAL A 568 -24.19 12.19 -43.46
CA VAL A 568 -25.25 13.08 -43.94
C VAL A 568 -24.87 13.60 -45.31
N GLN A 569 -25.72 13.35 -46.31
CA GLN A 569 -25.61 13.93 -47.64
C GLN A 569 -26.69 15.00 -47.79
N ARG A 570 -26.29 16.26 -47.99
CA ARG A 570 -27.22 17.38 -48.19
C ARG A 570 -27.22 17.78 -49.66
N ASN A 571 -28.38 17.72 -50.30
CA ASN A 571 -28.67 18.30 -51.59
C ASN A 571 -29.51 19.57 -51.42
N ALA A 572 -29.68 20.36 -52.48
CA ALA A 572 -30.36 21.66 -52.43
C ALA A 572 -31.82 21.59 -51.93
N ASP A 573 -32.47 20.42 -52.05
CA ASP A 573 -33.87 20.17 -51.72
C ASP A 573 -34.09 18.97 -50.77
N SER A 574 -33.04 18.23 -50.40
CA SER A 574 -33.17 16.98 -49.67
C SER A 574 -31.95 16.67 -48.80
N THR A 575 -32.19 16.01 -47.66
CA THR A 575 -31.14 15.43 -46.81
C THR A 575 -31.30 13.92 -46.80
N SER A 576 -30.27 13.19 -47.21
CA SER A 576 -30.22 11.73 -47.13
C SER A 576 -29.15 11.28 -46.13
N TYR A 577 -29.34 10.07 -45.60
CA TYR A 577 -28.43 9.46 -44.62
C TYR A 577 -27.96 8.11 -45.15
N SER A 578 -26.66 7.86 -45.11
CA SER A 578 -26.09 6.51 -45.28
C SER A 578 -25.73 5.98 -43.91
N THR A 579 -26.26 4.81 -43.54
CA THR A 579 -26.12 4.23 -42.20
C THR A 579 -25.41 2.89 -42.24
N VAL A 580 -24.57 2.63 -41.24
CA VAL A 580 -23.95 1.32 -41.00
C VAL A 580 -24.20 0.93 -39.56
N VAL A 581 -24.67 -0.29 -39.33
CA VAL A 581 -24.74 -0.89 -37.99
C VAL A 581 -23.55 -1.81 -37.83
N SER A 582 -22.69 -1.49 -36.88
CA SER A 582 -21.42 -2.18 -36.65
C SER A 582 -21.29 -2.60 -35.20
N THR A 583 -20.59 -3.70 -34.98
CA THR A 583 -20.02 -4.03 -33.67
C THR A 583 -18.59 -3.53 -33.68
N TYR A 584 -18.22 -2.63 -32.77
CA TYR A 584 -16.89 -2.06 -32.73
C TYR A 584 -15.86 -3.10 -32.27
N SER A 585 -14.83 -3.29 -33.09
CA SER A 585 -13.70 -4.16 -32.82
C SER A 585 -12.66 -3.46 -31.93
N VAL A 586 -11.82 -4.25 -31.26
CA VAL A 586 -10.74 -3.71 -30.43
C VAL A 586 -9.53 -3.38 -31.29
N SER A 587 -8.79 -2.34 -30.92
CA SER A 587 -7.63 -1.86 -31.69
C SER A 587 -6.30 -2.45 -31.21
N THR A 588 -6.27 -3.06 -30.03
CA THR A 588 -5.04 -3.49 -29.34
C THR A 588 -5.27 -4.82 -28.62
N TYR A 589 -4.18 -5.46 -28.17
CA TYR A 589 -4.28 -6.39 -27.04
C TYR A 589 -4.93 -5.69 -25.83
N MET A 590 -5.73 -6.44 -25.08
CA MET A 590 -6.50 -5.95 -23.94
C MET A 590 -5.80 -6.28 -22.62
N PRO A 591 -6.23 -5.75 -21.46
CA PRO A 591 -5.40 -5.75 -20.25
C PRO A 591 -4.94 -7.13 -19.79
N LEU A 592 -5.77 -8.17 -19.96
CA LEU A 592 -5.40 -9.53 -19.59
C LEU A 592 -4.43 -10.18 -20.58
N ASP A 593 -4.52 -9.83 -21.88
CA ASP A 593 -3.59 -10.33 -22.89
C ASP A 593 -2.20 -9.77 -22.65
N ILE A 594 -2.10 -8.46 -22.37
CA ILE A 594 -0.82 -7.80 -22.07
C ILE A 594 -0.18 -8.43 -20.83
N LEU A 595 -0.93 -8.64 -19.75
CA LEU A 595 -0.42 -9.31 -18.56
C LEU A 595 0.03 -10.76 -18.83
N ALA A 596 -0.72 -11.51 -19.63
CA ALA A 596 -0.38 -12.90 -19.96
C ALA A 596 0.88 -12.98 -20.84
N LEU A 597 1.00 -12.11 -21.83
CA LEU A 597 2.19 -12.02 -22.68
C LEU A 597 3.41 -11.53 -21.89
N GLN A 598 3.27 -10.51 -21.03
CA GLN A 598 4.36 -10.05 -20.17
C GLN A 598 4.73 -11.08 -19.09
N TYR A 599 3.79 -11.92 -18.66
CA TYR A 599 4.10 -13.05 -17.78
C TYR A 599 5.05 -14.04 -18.47
N LEU A 600 4.73 -14.43 -19.71
CA LEU A 600 5.54 -15.36 -20.48
C LEU A 600 6.87 -14.74 -20.92
N TYR A 601 6.85 -13.53 -21.47
CA TYR A 601 7.98 -12.99 -22.22
C TYR A 601 8.66 -11.79 -21.55
N GLY A 602 8.20 -11.36 -20.38
CA GLY A 602 8.70 -10.16 -19.72
C GLY A 602 8.25 -8.87 -20.41
N VAL A 603 8.44 -7.77 -19.71
CA VAL A 603 8.16 -6.41 -20.19
C VAL A 603 9.21 -5.98 -21.22
N ALA A 604 8.78 -5.32 -22.30
CA ALA A 604 9.69 -4.75 -23.28
C ALA A 604 10.73 -3.84 -22.59
N PRO A 605 12.04 -3.97 -22.90
CA PRO A 605 13.05 -3.05 -22.38
C PRO A 605 12.81 -1.66 -22.95
N ALA A 606 13.19 -0.63 -22.20
CA ALA A 606 13.16 0.75 -22.71
C ALA A 606 14.00 0.85 -23.99
N ARG A 607 13.36 1.25 -25.10
CA ARG A 607 14.03 1.49 -26.38
C ARG A 607 14.23 2.99 -26.58
N ASN A 608 15.28 3.38 -27.30
CA ASN A 608 15.58 4.80 -27.55
C ASN A 608 14.46 5.54 -28.30
N ASP A 609 13.69 4.84 -29.13
CA ASP A 609 12.52 5.35 -29.84
C ASP A 609 11.24 5.42 -28.98
N GLN A 610 11.28 4.82 -27.78
CA GLN A 610 10.23 4.89 -26.76
C GLN A 610 10.66 5.66 -25.51
N ALA A 611 11.84 6.27 -25.50
CA ALA A 611 12.37 6.98 -24.34
C ALA A 611 11.62 8.31 -24.05
N GLU A 612 10.92 8.84 -25.05
CA GLU A 612 10.15 10.08 -24.96
C GLU A 612 8.68 9.80 -24.67
N ALA A 613 8.09 10.59 -23.76
CA ALA A 613 6.67 10.50 -23.47
C ALA A 613 5.83 10.91 -24.68
N SER A 614 4.88 10.05 -25.06
CA SER A 614 4.01 10.30 -26.21
C SER A 614 2.80 11.18 -25.84
N THR A 615 2.31 11.97 -26.79
CA THR A 615 1.00 12.62 -26.67
C THR A 615 -0.02 11.78 -27.43
N LEU A 616 -1.04 11.31 -26.72
CA LEU A 616 -2.12 10.50 -27.27
C LEU A 616 -3.34 11.40 -27.49
N THR A 617 -3.83 11.46 -28.72
CA THR A 617 -5.00 12.24 -29.11
C THR A 617 -6.13 11.36 -29.63
N TRP A 618 -7.35 11.89 -29.60
CA TRP A 618 -8.53 11.24 -30.14
C TRP A 618 -9.32 12.19 -31.04
N ASP A 619 -9.72 11.70 -32.21
CA ASP A 619 -10.63 12.46 -33.08
C ASP A 619 -12.02 12.55 -32.42
N LYS A 620 -12.73 13.67 -32.66
CA LYS A 620 -14.09 13.91 -32.15
C LYS A 620 -15.09 12.76 -32.42
N ASP A 621 -14.87 12.04 -33.52
CA ASP A 621 -15.74 10.95 -33.95
C ASP A 621 -15.26 9.57 -33.50
N TRP A 622 -14.18 9.48 -32.72
CA TRP A 622 -13.58 8.21 -32.32
C TRP A 622 -14.56 7.30 -31.59
N ARG A 623 -14.65 6.06 -32.05
CA ARG A 623 -15.38 4.94 -31.43
C ARG A 623 -14.48 3.73 -31.48
N GLY A 624 -14.45 2.95 -30.42
CA GLY A 624 -13.68 1.72 -30.38
C GLY A 624 -13.40 1.26 -28.97
N PHE A 625 -12.50 0.29 -28.86
CA PHE A 625 -11.95 -0.20 -27.61
C PHE A 625 -10.43 -0.33 -27.75
N LYS A 626 -9.66 0.16 -26.79
CA LYS A 626 -8.20 -0.04 -26.75
C LYS A 626 -7.66 -0.10 -25.33
N THR A 627 -6.44 -0.58 -25.20
CA THR A 627 -5.66 -0.53 -23.96
C THR A 627 -4.42 0.31 -24.18
N LEU A 628 -4.16 1.22 -23.25
CA LEU A 628 -2.95 2.02 -23.21
C LEU A 628 -1.88 1.25 -22.45
N TYR A 629 -0.68 1.18 -23.05
CA TYR A 629 0.53 0.75 -22.37
C TYR A 629 1.62 1.79 -22.61
N THR A 630 1.90 2.60 -21.59
CA THR A 630 2.74 3.81 -21.71
C THR A 630 3.86 3.83 -20.66
N PRO A 631 4.77 2.84 -20.66
CA PRO A 631 5.77 2.72 -19.58
C PRO A 631 6.70 3.93 -19.46
N ALA A 632 6.98 4.63 -20.58
CA ALA A 632 7.81 5.83 -20.61
C ALA A 632 7.10 7.13 -20.20
N GLY A 633 5.78 7.09 -20.04
CA GLY A 633 4.94 8.26 -19.81
C GLY A 633 4.10 8.59 -21.03
N ALA A 634 2.92 9.16 -20.80
CA ALA A 634 2.12 9.78 -21.84
C ALA A 634 1.35 11.00 -21.35
N THR A 635 1.09 11.91 -22.28
CA THR A 635 0.08 12.96 -22.16
C THR A 635 -1.20 12.46 -22.82
N LEU A 636 -2.31 12.43 -22.09
CA LEU A 636 -3.62 12.12 -22.64
C LEU A 636 -4.29 13.45 -23.04
N ASP A 637 -4.31 13.76 -24.33
CA ASP A 637 -4.88 15.01 -24.85
C ASP A 637 -6.25 14.75 -25.50
N LEU A 638 -7.29 15.14 -24.77
CA LEU A 638 -8.68 15.03 -25.17
C LEU A 638 -9.21 16.35 -25.76
N GLY A 639 -8.36 17.35 -26.01
CA GLY A 639 -8.74 18.70 -26.42
C GLY A 639 -9.53 18.78 -27.74
N GLN A 640 -9.50 17.73 -28.56
CA GLN A 640 -10.30 17.64 -29.80
C GLN A 640 -11.71 17.06 -29.58
N LEU A 641 -12.01 16.55 -28.39
CA LEU A 641 -13.31 15.97 -28.05
C LEU A 641 -14.25 17.05 -27.54
N ASP A 642 -15.46 17.09 -28.08
CA ASP A 642 -16.55 17.98 -27.64
C ASP A 642 -17.54 17.28 -26.68
N ARG A 643 -17.21 16.06 -26.27
CA ARG A 643 -18.03 15.19 -25.43
C ARG A 643 -17.36 14.92 -24.11
N ALA A 644 -18.20 14.56 -23.14
CA ALA A 644 -17.76 14.22 -21.80
C ALA A 644 -16.81 13.02 -21.79
N ASN A 645 -15.82 13.07 -20.90
CA ASN A 645 -14.87 11.99 -20.67
C ASN A 645 -14.78 11.64 -19.18
N VAL A 646 -14.52 10.38 -18.89
CA VAL A 646 -14.10 9.92 -17.57
C VAL A 646 -12.75 9.25 -17.73
N VAL A 647 -11.69 9.89 -17.26
CA VAL A 647 -10.32 9.39 -17.28
C VAL A 647 -10.00 8.76 -15.94
N ASP A 648 -9.61 7.49 -15.94
CA ASP A 648 -9.17 6.78 -14.75
C ASP A 648 -7.72 6.35 -14.91
N LEU A 649 -6.88 6.86 -14.02
CA LEU A 649 -5.44 6.63 -14.03
C LEU A 649 -5.05 5.41 -13.19
N ARG A 650 -5.99 4.68 -12.60
CA ARG A 650 -5.67 3.43 -11.89
C ARG A 650 -5.20 2.36 -12.87
N PRO A 651 -4.05 1.69 -12.62
CA PRO A 651 -3.66 0.52 -13.41
C PRO A 651 -4.74 -0.57 -13.39
N GLY A 652 -5.12 -1.05 -14.58
CA GLY A 652 -6.19 -2.03 -14.80
C GLY A 652 -7.61 -1.44 -14.88
N SER A 653 -7.77 -0.12 -14.75
CA SER A 653 -9.07 0.55 -14.90
C SER A 653 -9.43 0.83 -16.35
N PHE A 654 -10.71 1.18 -16.57
CA PHE A 654 -11.24 1.60 -17.85
C PHE A 654 -11.73 3.04 -17.80
N SER A 655 -11.16 3.90 -18.62
CA SER A 655 -11.67 5.23 -18.94
C SER A 655 -12.83 5.15 -19.94
N SER A 656 -13.70 6.16 -19.90
CA SER A 656 -14.80 6.39 -20.83
C SER A 656 -14.50 7.63 -21.66
N ILE A 657 -14.03 7.45 -22.89
CA ILE A 657 -13.58 8.54 -23.77
C ILE A 657 -14.62 8.76 -24.88
N GLY A 658 -15.08 10.00 -25.05
CA GLY A 658 -16.04 10.40 -26.08
C GLY A 658 -17.47 9.91 -25.81
N VAL A 659 -17.97 10.07 -24.58
CA VAL A 659 -19.28 9.56 -24.16
C VAL A 659 -20.40 10.18 -25.00
N LEU A 660 -21.20 9.34 -25.65
CA LEU A 660 -22.27 9.77 -26.58
C LEU A 660 -23.43 10.47 -25.86
N GLY A 661 -23.68 10.09 -24.60
CA GLY A 661 -24.74 10.62 -23.77
C GLY A 661 -24.75 9.97 -22.39
N VAL A 662 -25.26 10.69 -21.40
CA VAL A 662 -25.41 10.20 -20.01
C VAL A 662 -26.53 9.18 -19.88
N ASP A 663 -27.44 9.11 -20.85
CA ASP A 663 -28.44 8.06 -20.98
C ASP A 663 -28.92 7.90 -22.44
N PRO A 664 -29.54 6.75 -22.79
CA PRO A 664 -30.04 6.52 -24.15
C PRO A 664 -31.00 7.57 -24.69
N ALA A 665 -31.85 8.19 -23.85
CA ALA A 665 -32.82 9.18 -24.30
C ALA A 665 -32.14 10.52 -24.66
N SER A 666 -31.15 10.94 -23.86
CA SER A 666 -30.34 12.12 -24.13
C SER A 666 -29.62 12.02 -25.49
N TYR A 667 -28.95 10.89 -25.76
CA TYR A 667 -28.29 10.66 -27.04
C TYR A 667 -29.30 10.60 -28.19
N LEU A 668 -30.42 9.87 -28.02
CA LEU A 668 -31.44 9.74 -29.06
C LEU A 668 -32.03 11.09 -29.48
N SER A 669 -32.11 12.07 -28.57
CA SER A 669 -32.57 13.43 -28.87
C SER A 669 -31.63 14.21 -29.81
N THR A 670 -30.35 13.84 -29.86
CA THR A 670 -29.35 14.43 -30.77
C THR A 670 -29.37 13.80 -32.17
N VAL A 671 -30.02 12.64 -32.32
CA VAL A 671 -30.08 11.88 -33.57
C VAL A 671 -31.24 12.40 -34.44
N PRO A 672 -31.03 12.57 -35.76
CA PRO A 672 -32.10 12.92 -36.70
C PRO A 672 -33.33 12.02 -36.55
N SER A 673 -34.53 12.61 -36.54
CA SER A 673 -35.79 11.90 -36.28
C SER A 673 -36.00 10.67 -37.16
N THR A 674 -35.55 10.72 -38.43
CA THR A 674 -35.61 9.61 -39.39
C THR A 674 -34.75 8.40 -38.99
N LEU A 675 -33.72 8.59 -38.17
CA LEU A 675 -32.80 7.53 -37.73
C LEU A 675 -33.10 7.03 -36.30
N GLN A 676 -33.94 7.72 -35.53
CA GLN A 676 -34.18 7.39 -34.12
C GLN A 676 -34.68 5.95 -33.91
N SER A 677 -35.55 5.44 -34.78
CA SER A 677 -36.02 4.04 -34.68
C SER A 677 -34.87 3.04 -34.88
N LEU A 678 -33.98 3.29 -35.84
CA LEU A 678 -32.82 2.44 -36.11
C LEU A 678 -31.83 2.46 -34.93
N VAL A 679 -31.53 3.66 -34.40
CA VAL A 679 -30.65 3.84 -33.24
C VAL A 679 -31.23 3.17 -32.01
N LYS A 680 -32.52 3.35 -31.72
CA LYS A 680 -33.18 2.72 -30.56
C LYS A 680 -33.11 1.19 -30.59
N GLN A 681 -33.12 0.58 -31.78
CA GLN A 681 -33.03 -0.87 -31.93
C GLN A 681 -31.58 -1.39 -31.85
N ASN A 682 -30.61 -0.62 -32.34
CA ASN A 682 -29.27 -1.15 -32.62
C ASN A 682 -28.15 -0.58 -31.75
N GLN A 683 -28.29 0.64 -31.20
CA GLN A 683 -27.26 1.31 -30.41
C GLN A 683 -27.20 0.75 -28.99
N THR A 684 -26.07 0.14 -28.64
CA THR A 684 -25.72 -0.23 -27.27
C THR A 684 -24.42 0.42 -26.80
N TYR A 685 -23.57 0.88 -27.73
CA TYR A 685 -22.36 1.62 -27.42
C TYR A 685 -22.66 3.06 -27.05
N TYR A 686 -22.09 3.54 -25.94
CA TYR A 686 -22.20 4.94 -25.50
C TYR A 686 -20.84 5.55 -25.13
N GLY A 687 -19.73 4.86 -25.42
CA GLY A 687 -18.38 5.33 -25.07
C GLY A 687 -17.97 5.08 -23.61
N TYR A 688 -18.73 4.27 -22.87
CA TYR A 688 -18.34 3.88 -21.51
C TYR A 688 -17.27 2.78 -21.51
N ASN A 689 -16.26 2.94 -20.66
CA ASN A 689 -15.24 1.94 -20.36
C ASN A 689 -14.55 1.37 -21.61
N ASN A 690 -14.20 2.27 -22.54
CA ASN A 690 -13.68 1.94 -23.85
C ASN A 690 -12.14 2.08 -23.98
N VAL A 691 -11.47 2.69 -23.01
CA VAL A 691 -10.01 2.82 -22.99
C VAL A 691 -9.47 2.28 -21.67
N ALA A 692 -8.81 1.13 -21.69
CA ALA A 692 -8.15 0.60 -20.49
C ALA A 692 -6.76 1.19 -20.29
N LEU A 693 -6.30 1.28 -19.04
CA LEU A 693 -4.90 1.55 -18.71
C LEU A 693 -4.23 0.28 -18.21
N SER A 694 -3.24 -0.25 -18.94
CA SER A 694 -2.53 -1.47 -18.55
C SER A 694 -1.62 -1.23 -17.35
N TRP A 695 -1.32 -2.29 -16.59
CA TRP A 695 -0.29 -2.26 -15.55
C TRP A 695 1.09 -1.93 -16.14
N GLY A 696 1.92 -1.23 -15.36
CA GLY A 696 3.23 -0.74 -15.80
C GLY A 696 3.17 0.53 -16.66
N SER A 697 1.99 1.06 -16.95
CA SER A 697 1.84 2.35 -17.65
C SER A 697 2.10 3.53 -16.71
N THR A 698 2.70 4.59 -17.25
CA THR A 698 2.83 5.88 -16.59
C THR A 698 2.20 7.00 -17.42
N ILE A 699 1.67 8.02 -16.75
CA ILE A 699 0.97 9.18 -17.29
C ILE A 699 1.57 10.41 -16.61
N GLN A 700 1.88 11.42 -17.41
CA GLN A 700 2.48 12.67 -16.93
C GLN A 700 1.53 13.85 -17.04
N ALA A 701 0.56 13.78 -17.96
CA ALA A 701 -0.42 14.83 -18.12
C ALA A 701 -1.77 14.31 -18.66
N VAL A 702 -2.84 14.99 -18.29
CA VAL A 702 -4.19 14.83 -18.85
C VAL A 702 -4.72 16.20 -19.21
N VAL A 703 -5.19 16.36 -20.45
CA VAL A 703 -5.88 17.56 -20.93
C VAL A 703 -7.29 17.16 -21.34
N GLY A 704 -8.30 17.73 -20.70
CA GLY A 704 -9.71 17.54 -21.03
C GLY A 704 -10.11 18.24 -22.34
N GLY A 705 -11.28 17.85 -22.85
CA GLY A 705 -11.91 18.38 -24.04
C GLY A 705 -12.71 19.65 -23.76
N SER A 706 -13.78 19.86 -24.55
CA SER A 706 -14.76 20.93 -24.34
C SER A 706 -16.07 20.44 -23.70
N GLY A 707 -16.17 19.14 -23.41
CA GLY A 707 -17.29 18.52 -22.69
C GLY A 707 -17.03 18.49 -21.18
N SER A 708 -17.90 17.83 -20.41
CA SER A 708 -17.65 17.64 -18.98
C SER A 708 -16.65 16.51 -18.72
N ASP A 709 -15.50 16.81 -18.11
CA ASP A 709 -14.45 15.83 -17.90
C ASP A 709 -14.25 15.46 -16.43
N VAL A 710 -14.04 14.18 -16.16
CA VAL A 710 -13.79 13.66 -14.81
C VAL A 710 -12.48 12.91 -14.80
N VAL A 711 -11.55 13.29 -13.93
CA VAL A 711 -10.24 12.61 -13.81
C VAL A 711 -10.08 11.98 -12.44
N TYR A 712 -9.96 10.65 -12.40
CA TYR A 712 -9.54 9.90 -11.21
C TYR A 712 -8.03 9.72 -11.22
N VAL A 713 -7.37 10.36 -10.27
CA VAL A 713 -5.92 10.42 -10.18
C VAL A 713 -5.40 9.26 -9.32
N ASP A 714 -4.37 8.53 -9.79
CA ASP A 714 -3.76 7.45 -8.99
C ASP A 714 -2.22 7.51 -9.01
N PRO A 715 -1.56 7.53 -7.84
CA PRO A 715 -0.11 7.57 -7.70
C PRO A 715 0.65 6.48 -8.46
N ARG A 716 0.05 5.30 -8.66
CA ARG A 716 0.74 4.13 -9.22
C ARG A 716 1.01 4.25 -10.71
N SER A 717 0.39 5.21 -11.39
CA SER A 717 0.62 5.50 -12.80
C SER A 717 1.20 6.90 -13.02
N MET A 718 1.59 7.64 -11.99
CA MET A 718 2.21 8.95 -12.18
C MET A 718 3.67 8.81 -12.56
N LYS A 719 4.08 9.54 -13.58
CA LYS A 719 5.50 9.67 -13.91
C LYS A 719 6.19 10.59 -12.88
N ASP A 720 7.32 10.16 -12.34
CA ASP A 720 8.14 10.95 -11.40
C ASP A 720 7.37 11.47 -10.17
N ALA A 721 6.36 10.72 -9.71
CA ALA A 721 5.46 11.09 -8.60
C ALA A 721 4.73 12.44 -8.79
N GLN A 722 4.57 12.88 -10.05
CA GLN A 722 3.89 14.11 -10.40
C GLN A 722 2.94 13.91 -11.60
N ILE A 723 1.85 14.67 -11.64
CA ILE A 723 0.99 14.76 -12.83
C ILE A 723 0.43 16.17 -13.01
N ASP A 724 0.35 16.60 -14.28
CA ASP A 724 -0.37 17.81 -14.70
C ASP A 724 -1.77 17.44 -15.19
N VAL A 725 -2.79 17.95 -14.52
CA VAL A 725 -4.20 17.70 -14.88
C VAL A 725 -4.85 19.03 -15.24
N ASP A 726 -5.42 19.06 -16.43
CA ASP A 726 -6.03 20.24 -16.98
C ASP A 726 -7.43 19.89 -17.48
N GLY A 727 -8.47 20.44 -16.86
CA GLY A 727 -9.86 20.06 -17.17
C GLY A 727 -10.31 20.45 -18.58
N GLY A 728 -9.63 21.41 -19.23
CA GLY A 728 -10.03 21.85 -20.55
C GLY A 728 -11.09 22.95 -20.46
N ALA A 729 -12.13 22.86 -21.28
CA ALA A 729 -13.31 23.70 -21.17
C ALA A 729 -14.51 22.81 -20.82
N GLY A 730 -15.49 23.33 -20.09
CA GLY A 730 -16.64 22.52 -19.70
C GLY A 730 -16.92 22.64 -18.21
N GLN A 731 -17.50 21.58 -17.65
CA GLN A 731 -17.61 21.41 -16.20
C GLN A 731 -16.80 20.18 -15.84
N ASP A 732 -15.73 20.39 -15.09
CA ASP A 732 -14.64 19.44 -14.93
C ASP A 732 -14.39 19.10 -13.47
N ALA A 733 -14.27 17.80 -13.19
CA ALA A 733 -14.03 17.27 -11.86
C ALA A 733 -12.71 16.50 -11.77
N VAL A 734 -12.05 16.62 -10.63
CA VAL A 734 -10.86 15.82 -10.30
C VAL A 734 -11.06 15.09 -8.98
N TYR A 735 -10.72 13.81 -8.95
CA TYR A 735 -10.85 12.92 -7.80
C TYR A 735 -9.46 12.47 -7.33
N LEU A 736 -9.12 12.81 -6.09
CA LEU A 736 -7.86 12.43 -5.45
C LEU A 736 -8.04 11.21 -4.53
N PRO A 737 -7.04 10.32 -4.41
CA PRO A 737 -7.15 9.16 -3.54
C PRO A 737 -7.08 9.56 -2.07
N GLY A 738 -7.83 8.84 -1.22
CA GLY A 738 -7.85 9.05 0.23
C GLY A 738 -8.91 10.05 0.68
N THR A 739 -8.52 10.98 1.54
CA THR A 739 -9.39 11.99 2.15
C THR A 739 -8.76 13.37 2.10
N ALA A 740 -9.54 14.43 2.36
CA ALA A 740 -9.01 15.80 2.39
C ALA A 740 -7.83 16.00 3.37
N ALA A 741 -7.78 15.24 4.47
CA ALA A 741 -6.70 15.33 5.46
C ALA A 741 -5.36 14.78 4.96
N ASP A 742 -5.37 14.01 3.86
CA ASP A 742 -4.16 13.44 3.28
C ASP A 742 -3.41 14.41 2.36
N TRP A 743 -3.96 15.61 2.11
CA TRP A 743 -3.46 16.53 1.09
C TRP A 743 -3.18 17.94 1.63
N GLU A 744 -2.02 18.47 1.28
CA GLU A 744 -1.62 19.87 1.46
C GLU A 744 -1.80 20.64 0.15
N TRP A 745 -2.17 21.91 0.25
CA TRP A 745 -2.58 22.74 -0.89
C TRP A 745 -1.72 23.99 -1.02
N ALA A 746 -1.30 24.29 -2.25
CA ALA A 746 -0.59 25.52 -2.58
C ALA A 746 -1.14 26.12 -3.89
N PRO A 747 -1.29 27.46 -3.98
CA PRO A 747 -1.65 28.10 -5.24
C PRO A 747 -0.53 27.93 -6.28
N GLN A 748 -0.91 27.90 -7.57
CA GLN A 748 0.01 27.91 -8.71
C GLN A 748 -0.18 29.16 -9.57
N ALA A 749 0.79 29.43 -10.44
CA ALA A 749 0.62 30.42 -11.51
C ALA A 749 -0.60 30.03 -12.38
N ASP A 750 -1.21 31.02 -13.05
CA ASP A 750 -2.34 30.83 -13.98
C ASP A 750 -3.64 30.26 -13.37
N GLN A 751 -3.94 30.62 -12.11
CA GLN A 751 -5.14 30.18 -11.37
C GLN A 751 -5.27 28.66 -11.16
N GLY A 752 -4.14 27.93 -11.19
CA GLY A 752 -4.08 26.52 -10.82
C GLY A 752 -3.91 26.28 -9.31
N MET A 753 -4.08 25.02 -8.91
CA MET A 753 -3.84 24.52 -7.56
C MET A 753 -2.84 23.36 -7.61
N LYS A 754 -1.87 23.36 -6.70
CA LYS A 754 -0.99 22.21 -6.43
C LYS A 754 -1.51 21.49 -5.18
N ALA A 755 -1.75 20.18 -5.30
CA ALA A 755 -2.01 19.30 -4.18
C ALA A 755 -0.84 18.35 -3.95
N THR A 756 -0.33 18.27 -2.73
CA THR A 756 0.75 17.34 -2.34
C THR A 756 0.24 16.39 -1.27
N ASN A 757 0.36 15.09 -1.51
CA ASN A 757 -0.08 14.08 -0.54
C ASN A 757 0.92 13.98 0.62
N LEU A 758 0.45 14.11 1.85
CA LEU A 758 1.30 14.14 3.05
C LEU A 758 2.02 12.82 3.32
N ASN A 759 1.43 11.69 2.92
CA ASN A 759 1.97 10.36 3.19
C ASN A 759 2.92 9.88 2.08
N THR A 760 2.57 10.16 0.82
CA THR A 760 3.27 9.63 -0.35
C THR A 760 4.14 10.66 -1.06
N GLN A 761 3.99 11.96 -0.72
CA GLN A 761 4.69 13.08 -1.34
C GLN A 761 4.42 13.27 -2.84
N VAL A 762 3.42 12.55 -3.40
CA VAL A 762 3.01 12.77 -4.79
C VAL A 762 2.39 14.15 -4.97
N THR A 763 2.56 14.71 -6.17
CA THR A 763 2.07 16.05 -6.50
C THR A 763 1.11 16.02 -7.68
N VAL A 764 -0.03 16.69 -7.54
CA VAL A 764 -1.02 16.88 -8.61
C VAL A 764 -1.13 18.37 -8.88
N MET A 765 -0.80 18.79 -10.09
CA MET A 765 -0.96 20.16 -10.56
C MET A 765 -2.28 20.23 -11.31
N MET A 766 -3.23 21.03 -10.85
CA MET A 766 -4.60 21.06 -11.35
C MET A 766 -4.98 22.45 -11.81
N ARG A 767 -5.65 22.57 -12.95
CA ARG A 767 -6.26 23.82 -13.41
C ARG A 767 -7.55 23.55 -14.17
N ARG A 768 -8.45 24.55 -14.17
CA ARG A 768 -9.76 24.49 -14.85
C ARG A 768 -10.62 23.32 -14.34
N PHE A 769 -10.92 23.33 -13.04
CA PHE A 769 -11.81 22.36 -12.39
C PHE A 769 -12.83 23.08 -11.50
N GLU A 770 -14.10 22.72 -11.65
CA GLU A 770 -15.21 23.22 -10.83
C GLU A 770 -15.47 22.35 -9.60
N LYS A 771 -15.04 21.08 -9.64
CA LYS A 771 -15.28 20.12 -8.56
C LYS A 771 -14.02 19.32 -8.19
N LEU A 772 -13.80 19.23 -6.89
CA LEU A 772 -12.80 18.37 -6.28
C LEU A 772 -13.51 17.29 -5.46
N GLY A 773 -13.13 16.03 -5.68
CA GLY A 773 -13.61 14.89 -4.91
C GLY A 773 -12.46 14.07 -4.33
N TYR A 774 -12.81 13.16 -3.43
CA TYR A 774 -11.89 12.16 -2.91
C TYR A 774 -12.52 10.77 -3.03
N TYR A 775 -11.69 9.75 -3.23
CA TYR A 775 -12.17 8.37 -3.38
C TYR A 775 -11.27 7.37 -2.66
N ASP A 776 -11.89 6.27 -2.21
CA ASP A 776 -11.17 5.14 -1.65
C ASP A 776 -10.71 4.19 -2.76
N VAL A 777 -9.40 4.15 -2.98
CA VAL A 777 -8.75 3.31 -3.99
C VAL A 777 -9.04 1.83 -3.79
N ALA A 778 -9.24 1.38 -2.55
CA ALA A 778 -9.44 -0.03 -2.23
C ALA A 778 -10.85 -0.53 -2.56
N SER A 779 -11.86 0.34 -2.56
CA SER A 779 -13.27 -0.04 -2.74
C SER A 779 -13.92 0.51 -4.01
N ALA A 780 -13.34 1.53 -4.65
CA ALA A 780 -13.90 2.11 -5.87
C ALA A 780 -13.83 1.12 -7.06
N PRO A 781 -14.90 0.96 -7.85
CA PRO A 781 -14.91 0.08 -9.02
C PRO A 781 -13.93 0.56 -10.09
N LEU A 782 -13.36 -0.36 -10.87
CA LEU A 782 -12.43 -0.06 -11.99
C LEU A 782 -13.13 0.28 -13.32
N GLN A 783 -14.46 0.44 -13.26
CA GLN A 783 -15.31 0.83 -14.39
C GLN A 783 -16.25 1.94 -13.93
N HIS A 784 -16.57 2.83 -14.87
CA HIS A 784 -17.40 4.02 -14.66
C HIS A 784 -18.76 3.88 -15.31
N THR A 785 -19.67 4.75 -14.88
CA THR A 785 -21.04 4.81 -15.38
C THR A 785 -21.44 6.26 -15.63
N ALA A 786 -22.65 6.47 -16.12
CA ALA A 786 -23.21 7.82 -16.26
C ALA A 786 -23.28 8.62 -14.94
N VAL A 787 -23.22 7.95 -13.78
CA VAL A 787 -23.26 8.62 -12.47
C VAL A 787 -22.03 9.51 -12.26
N ASP A 788 -20.88 9.11 -12.80
CA ASP A 788 -19.63 9.89 -12.69
C ASP A 788 -19.76 11.27 -13.35
N LEU A 789 -20.59 11.39 -14.40
CA LEU A 789 -20.81 12.62 -15.17
C LEU A 789 -21.98 13.47 -14.66
N LYS A 790 -22.61 13.08 -13.54
CA LYS A 790 -23.71 13.87 -12.95
C LYS A 790 -23.15 14.99 -12.07
N TRP A 791 -23.49 16.21 -12.47
CA TRP A 791 -23.16 17.45 -11.78
C TRP A 791 -24.25 17.87 -10.79
#